data_AF-A0A291FHA4-F1
#
_entry.id   AF-A0A291FHA4-F1
#
_cell.length_a   1.000
_cell.length_b   1.000
_cell.length_c   1.000
_cell.angle_alpha   90.00
_cell.angle_beta   90.00
_cell.angle_gamma   90.00
#
_symmetry.space_group_name_H-M   'P 1'
#
loop_
_entity.id
_entity.type
_entity.pdbx_description
1 polymer ?
#
loop_
_entity_poly.entity_id
_entity_poly.type
_entity_poly.pdbx_seq_one_letter_code
_entity_poly.pdbx_strand_id
1 'polypeptide(L)'
;NRTIAGFLDIRTPGSTTRVDMQKVKKDGYNVMIVAYGEVYDDNIGFYTNSVTSTQTIIDKIRDAKKAGMKVLLAVGGSPNTFHPGVKQGAPDPKIFGNDLTDAQIKSLANNIVSFLNKNDIDGILYCIKKFTSPEFITKLSADIKKINAKIIIAAEPEVNNYKLVTTGLSNDYDKAIEDGNIDYLFIQEYNTYPEYDPNFISESYPKIIESVNIPIKTKILIEEPTNAVSGGTNTIYHPQGNATKSLSTEQAIKLLLPQLEKLKFKPRFAGVAGWSLNTDYAADLYGDSSHNAGAFAKGLSACIYKNTCTEIDNQIHGPVVAGILPLWGKSSSYNISGQQINTIPISISMPKDKEYCDYNPNVCKYNVIIAAYLTYTSSKGFELSFNEENGSSKKIYSPEELKAFITYMNSKGKHTIVSIGGKYSHINWETINFSDLVKIVQEYGFNGINFDLSSSDMPKNDKVAKIAADKINKLITALRQNNHGFWLTFSPEWHYIVAPLAKNDKDNIYVNHNYIELLDSLGMNKIDYIWLNTFADKPSDGILSFYKDKDGEHIKITPADGYAKFLASLAWALTTRAGYDANMPKYDEIDKPLHIPANKLVLMIPATKGTTHSDMVYVLSEKDIKEVVSLMKGNNASFAGFAVWSIDFDATNINNGDLGNDYSHKPWSTTAAISDISLPPIVSQLKDQIKQETKATSPIQEQEQSIDTGIINYPDKIGAYNVDTIINFQGKKYKCKSNLEVKLCNDKGYIPNGLYGYLAWDEIDSAKQTKVKRKQRKLAVGEIVKYPKFIGNYSVGQIVIAGDRKFECQKQELCNDKSYRPIGKSGYLAWSDITDDVAHLATEAKQVKPKGAEYIYPFGIEDYSAGTVVAIGQELYRCKVGPESSLCNSEAYKPTGKYGTDAWTKIDSK
;
A
#
# COMPACT_ATOMS: atom_id res chain seq x y z
N ASN A 1 4.66 29.02 13.74
CA ASN A 1 4.70 28.06 14.86
C ASN A 1 3.30 27.86 15.40
N ARG A 2 2.99 26.64 15.85
CA ARG A 2 1.74 26.32 16.52
C ARG A 2 1.72 26.90 17.94
N THR A 3 0.54 27.26 18.44
CA THR A 3 0.38 27.99 19.69
C THR A 3 -0.70 27.37 20.56
N ILE A 4 -0.36 27.19 21.85
CA ILE A 4 -1.35 27.08 22.91
C ILE A 4 -1.09 28.29 23.83
N ALA A 5 -1.99 29.25 23.80
CA ALA A 5 -1.91 30.47 24.60
C ALA A 5 -2.79 30.37 25.85
N GLY A 6 -2.36 31.02 26.93
CA GLY A 6 -3.16 31.08 28.16
C GLY A 6 -3.20 32.49 28.72
N PHE A 7 -4.40 32.97 29.04
CA PHE A 7 -4.59 34.24 29.73
C PHE A 7 -4.27 34.09 31.21
N LEU A 8 -3.41 34.95 31.73
CA LEU A 8 -3.14 35.11 33.16
C LEU A 8 -3.95 36.32 33.64
N ASP A 9 -5.07 36.08 34.31
CA ASP A 9 -5.88 37.13 34.93
C ASP A 9 -5.14 37.67 36.16
N ILE A 10 -4.67 38.91 36.08
CA ILE A 10 -3.91 39.58 37.13
C ILE A 10 -4.81 40.38 38.08
N ARG A 11 -6.12 40.45 37.81
CA ARG A 11 -7.12 41.06 38.71
C ARG A 11 -7.38 40.21 39.94
N THR A 12 -6.94 38.95 39.94
CA THR A 12 -7.12 37.98 41.02
C THR A 12 -5.77 37.51 41.60
N PRO A 13 -5.01 38.39 42.30
CA PRO A 13 -3.63 38.11 42.74
C PRO A 13 -3.43 36.79 43.48
N GLY A 14 -4.43 36.35 44.26
CA GLY A 14 -4.39 35.09 44.99
C GLY A 14 -4.28 33.86 44.07
N SER A 15 -4.94 33.89 42.91
CA SER A 15 -4.81 32.81 41.92
C SER A 15 -3.60 33.02 41.00
N THR A 16 -3.30 34.26 40.63
CA THR A 16 -2.12 34.61 39.82
C THR A 16 -0.83 34.08 40.44
N THR A 17 -0.65 34.24 41.75
CA THR A 17 0.55 33.79 42.47
C THR A 17 0.75 32.27 42.39
N ARG A 18 -0.34 31.49 42.35
CA ARG A 18 -0.32 30.02 42.29
C ARG A 18 0.04 29.42 40.93
N VAL A 19 -0.02 30.21 39.84
CA VAL A 19 0.29 29.69 38.50
C VAL A 19 1.80 29.59 38.31
N ASP A 20 2.34 28.36 38.28
CA ASP A 20 3.76 28.11 38.00
C ASP A 20 4.04 28.09 36.49
N MET A 21 4.81 29.06 36.00
CA MET A 21 5.08 29.21 34.56
C MET A 21 5.96 28.10 33.98
N GLN A 22 6.82 27.46 34.77
CA GLN A 22 7.59 26.29 34.30
C GLN A 22 6.66 25.10 34.08
N LYS A 23 5.71 24.90 34.99
CA LYS A 23 4.66 23.89 34.84
C LYS A 23 3.75 24.19 33.66
N VAL A 24 3.31 25.44 33.50
CA VAL A 24 2.50 25.92 32.36
C VAL A 24 3.18 25.59 31.03
N LYS A 25 4.48 25.89 30.91
CA LYS A 25 5.27 25.55 29.72
C LYS A 25 5.35 24.03 29.49
N LYS A 26 5.64 23.27 30.54
CA LYS A 26 5.77 21.80 30.48
C LYS A 26 4.47 21.13 30.07
N ASP A 27 3.34 21.64 30.54
CA ASP A 27 2.01 21.10 30.29
C ASP A 27 1.48 21.46 28.89
N GLY A 28 2.14 22.38 28.17
CA GLY A 28 2.00 22.57 26.72
C GLY A 28 1.84 24.02 26.26
N TYR A 29 1.59 24.97 27.16
CA TYR A 29 1.45 26.38 26.78
C TYR A 29 2.79 26.96 26.28
N ASN A 30 2.75 27.80 25.26
CA ASN A 30 3.95 28.49 24.76
C ASN A 30 3.79 30.01 24.62
N VAL A 31 2.59 30.53 24.90
CA VAL A 31 2.31 31.96 24.99
C VAL A 31 1.56 32.23 26.30
N MET A 32 2.01 33.22 27.07
CA MET A 32 1.28 33.77 28.21
C MET A 32 0.73 35.14 27.82
N ILE A 33 -0.53 35.40 28.14
CA ILE A 33 -1.18 36.68 27.90
C ILE A 33 -1.50 37.31 29.24
N VAL A 34 -0.92 38.45 29.56
CA VAL A 34 -1.18 39.17 30.82
C VAL A 34 -2.47 39.98 30.68
N ALA A 35 -3.50 39.60 31.43
CA ALA A 35 -4.83 40.23 31.41
C ALA A 35 -5.10 40.96 32.74
N TYR A 36 -4.95 42.28 32.85
CA TYR A 36 -4.86 43.26 31.77
C TYR A 36 -3.83 44.37 32.03
N GLY A 37 -3.27 44.91 30.95
CA GLY A 37 -2.70 46.26 30.94
C GLY A 37 -3.80 47.31 30.96
N GLU A 38 -3.44 48.54 31.26
CA GLU A 38 -4.35 49.69 31.29
C GLU A 38 -3.77 50.84 30.48
N VAL A 39 -4.63 51.52 29.71
CA VAL A 39 -4.30 52.69 28.91
C VAL A 39 -5.22 53.84 29.29
N TYR A 40 -4.63 54.97 29.66
CA TYR A 40 -5.32 56.26 29.83
C TYR A 40 -4.50 57.35 29.17
N ASP A 41 -5.19 58.27 28.50
CA ASP A 41 -4.56 59.32 27.69
C ASP A 41 -3.59 58.70 26.66
N ASP A 42 -2.30 58.97 26.74
CA ASP A 42 -1.25 58.33 25.96
C ASP A 42 -0.37 57.37 26.79
N ASN A 43 -0.72 57.11 28.05
CA ASN A 43 0.06 56.29 28.98
C ASN A 43 -0.44 54.84 29.03
N ILE A 44 0.49 53.91 29.30
CA ILE A 44 0.19 52.49 29.47
C ILE A 44 0.84 51.95 30.77
N GLY A 45 0.14 51.04 31.44
CA GLY A 45 0.58 50.38 32.67
C GLY A 45 -0.02 48.98 32.83
N PHE A 46 0.21 48.36 33.99
CA PHE A 46 -0.55 47.19 34.42
C PHE A 46 -1.82 47.63 35.15
N TYR A 47 -2.93 46.91 34.97
CA TYR A 47 -4.19 47.19 35.67
C TYR A 47 -4.12 46.74 37.13
N THR A 48 -3.41 47.52 37.95
CA THR A 48 -3.26 47.33 39.39
C THR A 48 -2.73 48.60 40.05
N ASN A 49 -3.23 48.89 41.25
CA ASN A 49 -2.72 49.97 42.10
C ASN A 49 -1.77 49.45 43.20
N SER A 50 -1.52 48.13 43.25
CA SER A 50 -0.69 47.48 44.27
C SER A 50 0.73 47.25 43.77
N VAL A 51 1.72 47.82 44.47
CA VAL A 51 3.16 47.63 44.19
C VAL A 51 3.54 46.15 44.25
N THR A 52 3.04 45.41 45.24
CA THR A 52 3.28 43.96 45.38
C THR A 52 2.70 43.18 44.21
N SER A 53 1.51 43.55 43.73
CA SER A 53 0.90 42.90 42.57
C SER A 53 1.68 43.21 41.30
N THR A 54 2.13 44.46 41.11
CA THR A 54 3.03 44.85 40.00
C THR A 54 4.30 44.01 39.99
N GLN A 55 4.94 43.83 41.15
CA GLN A 55 6.13 42.98 41.23
C GLN A 55 5.83 41.52 40.89
N THR A 56 4.70 41.00 41.38
CA THR A 56 4.25 39.63 41.06
C THR A 56 4.06 39.44 39.55
N ILE A 57 3.45 40.41 38.87
CA ILE A 57 3.23 40.37 37.42
C ILE A 57 4.57 40.34 36.68
N ILE A 58 5.50 41.23 37.04
CA ILE A 58 6.85 41.28 36.47
C ILE A 58 7.59 39.96 36.69
N ASP A 59 7.45 39.34 37.86
CA ASP A 59 8.07 38.06 38.16
C ASP A 59 7.48 36.93 37.31
N LYS A 60 6.15 36.87 37.13
CA LYS A 60 5.51 35.90 36.22
C LYS A 60 5.93 36.08 34.77
N ILE A 61 6.06 37.32 34.30
CA ILE A 61 6.61 37.61 32.97
C ILE A 61 8.03 37.04 32.86
N ARG A 62 8.90 37.35 33.84
CA ARG A 62 10.27 36.83 33.86
C ARG A 62 10.33 35.31 33.85
N ASP A 63 9.46 34.65 34.62
CA ASP A 63 9.41 33.19 34.69
C ASP A 63 8.94 32.57 33.37
N ALA A 64 7.93 33.14 32.72
CA ALA A 64 7.47 32.72 31.40
C ALA A 64 8.57 32.89 30.34
N LYS A 65 9.28 34.02 30.36
CA LYS A 65 10.40 34.29 29.43
C LYS A 65 11.57 33.32 29.67
N LYS A 66 11.92 33.03 30.92
CA LYS A 66 12.91 32.00 31.29
C LYS A 66 12.49 30.60 30.82
N ALA A 67 11.19 30.28 30.84
CA ALA A 67 10.65 29.03 30.30
C ALA A 67 10.61 28.99 28.75
N GLY A 68 11.02 30.06 28.06
CA GLY A 68 10.96 30.15 26.61
C GLY A 68 9.53 30.31 26.07
N MET A 69 8.65 30.98 26.82
CA MET A 69 7.33 31.40 26.36
C MET A 69 7.40 32.80 25.76
N LYS A 70 6.48 33.09 24.83
CA LYS A 70 6.18 34.47 24.43
C LYS A 70 5.21 35.10 25.41
N VAL A 71 5.29 36.41 25.58
CA VAL A 71 4.42 37.15 26.49
C VAL A 71 3.72 38.27 25.75
N LEU A 72 2.40 38.35 25.86
CA LEU A 72 1.59 39.45 25.33
C LEU A 72 0.92 40.20 26.49
N LEU A 73 0.62 41.48 26.29
CA LEU A 73 -0.18 42.29 27.21
C LEU A 73 -1.55 42.56 26.60
N ALA A 74 -2.60 42.06 27.24
CA ALA A 74 -3.99 42.33 26.86
C ALA A 74 -4.45 43.68 27.40
N VAL A 75 -5.08 44.51 26.56
CA VAL A 75 -5.71 45.79 26.98
C VAL A 75 -7.17 45.81 26.55
N GLY A 76 -8.06 46.36 27.37
CA GLY A 76 -9.51 46.30 27.16
C GLY A 76 -10.17 45.39 28.19
N GLY A 77 -10.94 44.39 27.75
CA GLY A 77 -11.63 43.43 28.60
C GLY A 77 -12.90 43.99 29.25
N SER A 78 -13.38 43.26 30.27
CA SER A 78 -14.50 43.67 31.11
C SER A 78 -14.09 43.57 32.59
N PRO A 79 -13.92 44.69 33.32
CA PRO A 79 -14.13 46.08 32.87
C PRO A 79 -13.13 46.51 31.78
N ASN A 80 -13.52 47.46 30.94
CA ASN A 80 -12.64 48.00 29.90
C ASN A 80 -11.45 48.72 30.54
N THR A 81 -10.23 48.42 30.08
CA THR A 81 -8.99 49.08 30.54
C THR A 81 -8.30 49.89 29.44
N PHE A 82 -8.95 50.08 28.29
CA PHE A 82 -8.37 50.78 27.14
C PHE A 82 -9.11 52.10 26.88
N HIS A 83 -8.54 53.21 27.37
CA HIS A 83 -9.13 54.54 27.34
C HIS A 83 -8.19 55.58 26.69
N PRO A 84 -7.82 55.41 25.40
CA PRO A 84 -6.88 56.29 24.72
C PRO A 84 -7.44 57.71 24.58
N GLY A 85 -6.63 58.72 24.90
CA GLY A 85 -7.00 60.14 24.89
C GLY A 85 -7.92 60.59 26.04
N VAL A 86 -8.26 59.68 26.96
CA VAL A 86 -9.14 59.98 28.10
C VAL A 86 -8.31 60.06 29.37
N LYS A 87 -8.41 61.18 30.09
CA LYS A 87 -7.76 61.31 31.40
C LYS A 87 -8.48 60.44 32.43
N GLN A 88 -7.74 59.87 33.38
CA GLN A 88 -8.31 59.07 34.44
C GLN A 88 -9.38 59.86 35.22
N GLY A 89 -10.57 59.26 35.38
CA GLY A 89 -11.72 59.91 36.02
C GLY A 89 -12.56 60.81 35.11
N ALA A 90 -12.16 61.06 33.86
CA ALA A 90 -13.00 61.71 32.86
C ALA A 90 -14.03 60.73 32.28
N PRO A 91 -15.18 61.20 31.78
CA PRO A 91 -16.17 60.33 31.13
C PRO A 91 -15.65 59.77 29.81
N ASP A 92 -15.96 58.51 29.55
CA ASP A 92 -15.63 57.84 28.29
C ASP A 92 -16.36 58.50 27.10
N PRO A 93 -15.69 58.66 25.94
CA PRO A 93 -16.35 59.08 24.71
C PRO A 93 -17.30 57.99 24.20
N LYS A 94 -18.21 58.37 23.29
CA LYS A 94 -19.08 57.41 22.61
C LYS A 94 -18.32 56.43 21.72
N ILE A 95 -17.25 56.90 21.07
CA ILE A 95 -16.36 56.12 20.20
C ILE A 95 -14.94 56.50 20.57
N PHE A 96 -14.14 55.54 21.05
CA PHE A 96 -12.75 55.79 21.40
C PHE A 96 -11.91 56.09 20.15
N GLY A 97 -10.98 57.03 20.29
CA GLY A 97 -10.00 57.37 19.26
C GLY A 97 -10.50 58.19 18.07
N ASN A 98 -11.81 58.51 17.99
CA ASN A 98 -12.37 59.29 16.88
C ASN A 98 -11.78 60.71 16.77
N ASP A 99 -11.47 61.33 17.91
CA ASP A 99 -11.01 62.72 17.99
C ASP A 99 -9.50 62.84 18.26
N LEU A 100 -8.76 61.74 18.20
CA LEU A 100 -7.30 61.73 18.41
C LEU A 100 -6.56 62.20 17.16
N THR A 101 -5.65 63.16 17.34
CA THR A 101 -4.73 63.59 16.27
C THR A 101 -3.65 62.55 16.02
N ASP A 102 -3.08 62.52 14.80
CA ASP A 102 -1.97 61.62 14.46
C ASP A 102 -0.77 61.75 15.41
N ALA A 103 -0.52 62.96 15.94
CA ALA A 103 0.53 63.20 16.92
C ALA A 103 0.26 62.50 18.25
N GLN A 104 -0.98 62.49 18.71
CA GLN A 104 -1.39 61.79 19.94
C GLN A 104 -1.35 60.27 19.75
N ILE A 105 -1.80 59.77 18.59
CA ILE A 105 -1.73 58.33 18.26
C ILE A 105 -0.27 57.86 18.26
N LYS A 106 0.63 58.64 17.66
CA LYS A 106 2.07 58.35 17.64
C LYS A 106 2.70 58.43 19.03
N SER A 107 2.25 59.37 19.89
CA SER A 107 2.69 59.43 21.30
C SER A 107 2.34 58.15 22.04
N LEU A 108 1.08 57.73 21.96
CA LEU A 108 0.60 56.48 22.54
C LEU A 108 1.36 55.27 22.01
N ALA A 109 1.61 55.18 20.70
CA ALA A 109 2.40 54.11 20.10
C ALA A 109 3.82 54.02 20.68
N ASN A 110 4.51 55.16 20.86
CA ASN A 110 5.83 55.20 21.48
C ASN A 110 5.80 54.75 22.95
N ASN A 111 4.78 55.14 23.70
CA ASN A 111 4.63 54.76 25.10
C ASN A 111 4.33 53.27 25.25
N ILE A 112 3.49 52.71 24.37
CA ILE A 112 3.26 51.25 24.27
C ILE A 112 4.58 50.52 24.03
N VAL A 113 5.33 50.88 22.99
CA VAL A 113 6.58 50.17 22.66
C VAL A 113 7.60 50.29 23.80
N SER A 114 7.72 51.49 24.39
CA SER A 114 8.59 51.74 25.54
C SER A 114 8.24 50.85 26.73
N PHE A 115 6.96 50.72 27.05
CA PHE A 115 6.49 49.90 28.16
C PHE A 115 6.68 48.40 27.92
N LEU A 116 6.38 47.91 26.71
CA LEU A 116 6.57 46.50 26.35
C LEU A 116 8.05 46.12 26.42
N ASN A 117 8.94 46.94 25.85
CA ASN A 117 10.39 46.71 25.89
C ASN A 117 10.93 46.72 27.33
N LYS A 118 10.48 47.66 28.17
CA LYS A 118 10.91 47.77 29.57
C LYS A 118 10.60 46.50 30.37
N ASN A 119 9.49 45.83 30.06
CA ASN A 119 9.01 44.67 30.80
C ASN A 119 9.26 43.33 30.08
N ASP A 120 10.05 43.31 29.00
CA ASP A 120 10.32 42.11 28.18
C ASP A 120 9.05 41.40 27.65
N ILE A 121 8.05 42.20 27.28
CA ILE A 121 6.79 41.74 26.69
C ILE A 121 6.92 41.78 25.16
N ASP A 122 6.57 40.68 24.49
CA ASP A 122 6.74 40.49 23.05
C ASP A 122 5.66 41.19 22.20
N GLY A 123 4.53 41.58 22.80
CA GLY A 123 3.44 42.18 22.05
C GLY A 123 2.26 42.70 22.85
N ILE A 124 1.29 43.25 22.13
CA ILE A 124 0.03 43.76 22.65
C ILE A 124 -1.15 42.99 22.03
N LEU A 125 -2.15 42.70 22.84
CA LEU A 125 -3.41 42.09 22.43
C LEU A 125 -4.55 43.08 22.72
N TYR A 126 -5.29 43.47 21.69
CA TYR A 126 -6.48 44.30 21.84
C TYR A 126 -7.68 43.41 22.19
N CYS A 127 -8.20 43.57 23.40
CA CYS A 127 -9.38 42.88 23.93
C CYS A 127 -10.56 43.86 24.06
N ILE A 128 -10.73 44.75 23.10
CA ILE A 128 -11.62 45.91 23.23
C ILE A 128 -13.10 45.48 23.23
N LYS A 129 -13.84 45.86 24.28
CA LYS A 129 -15.28 45.59 24.45
C LYS A 129 -16.15 46.86 24.37
N LYS A 130 -15.70 47.85 23.60
CA LYS A 130 -16.31 49.18 23.43
C LYS A 130 -16.17 49.66 21.98
N PHE A 131 -17.08 50.53 21.55
CA PHE A 131 -17.00 51.19 20.24
C PHE A 131 -15.70 51.99 20.11
N THR A 132 -14.90 51.66 19.10
CA THR A 132 -13.59 52.27 18.84
C THR A 132 -13.46 52.55 17.36
N SER A 133 -12.85 53.68 16.98
CA SER A 133 -12.67 54.01 15.56
C SER A 133 -11.76 52.98 14.85
N PRO A 134 -12.20 52.39 13.73
CA PRO A 134 -11.36 51.50 12.93
C PRO A 134 -10.08 52.19 12.43
N GLU A 135 -10.18 53.45 11.98
CA GLU A 135 -9.03 54.26 11.56
C GLU A 135 -8.00 54.41 12.68
N PHE A 136 -8.45 54.61 13.91
CA PHE A 136 -7.57 54.73 15.06
C PHE A 136 -6.80 53.43 15.33
N ILE A 137 -7.47 52.27 15.36
CA ILE A 137 -6.83 50.97 15.61
C ILE A 137 -5.80 50.68 14.51
N THR A 138 -6.14 50.93 13.25
CA THR A 138 -5.22 50.75 12.10
C THR A 138 -3.98 51.64 12.24
N LYS A 139 -4.16 52.95 12.48
CA LYS A 139 -3.05 53.90 12.61
C LYS A 139 -2.16 53.57 13.81
N LEU A 140 -2.75 53.29 14.96
CA LEU A 140 -2.01 52.92 16.17
C LEU A 140 -1.16 51.67 15.92
N SER A 141 -1.75 50.64 15.29
CA SER A 141 -1.05 49.40 14.98
C SER A 141 0.09 49.60 13.99
N ALA A 142 -0.14 50.40 12.95
CA ALA A 142 0.89 50.76 11.97
C ALA A 142 2.05 51.55 12.62
N ASP A 143 1.74 52.50 13.50
CA ASP A 143 2.76 53.28 14.20
C ASP A 143 3.57 52.44 15.19
N ILE A 144 2.95 51.51 15.93
CA ILE A 144 3.66 50.54 16.78
C ILE A 144 4.64 49.71 15.94
N LYS A 145 4.20 49.18 14.79
CA LYS A 145 5.06 48.40 13.87
C LYS A 145 6.18 49.25 13.28
N LYS A 146 5.93 50.52 13.00
CA LYS A 146 6.94 51.46 12.49
C LYS A 146 8.04 51.73 13.51
N ILE A 147 7.69 51.81 14.79
CA ILE A 147 8.65 52.00 15.88
C ILE A 147 9.43 50.69 16.12
N ASN A 148 8.74 49.55 16.18
CA ASN A 148 9.37 48.24 16.34
C ASN A 148 8.59 47.14 15.62
N ALA A 149 9.09 46.74 14.45
CA ALA A 149 8.46 45.71 13.61
C ALA A 149 8.39 44.31 14.26
N LYS A 150 9.16 44.06 15.33
CA LYS A 150 9.16 42.78 16.06
C LYS A 150 8.00 42.64 17.06
N ILE A 151 7.35 43.75 17.42
CA ILE A 151 6.22 43.73 18.35
C ILE A 151 5.08 42.96 17.70
N ILE A 152 4.57 41.95 18.41
CA ILE A 152 3.38 41.21 18.00
C ILE A 152 2.16 42.10 18.29
N ILE A 153 1.30 42.28 17.29
CA ILE A 153 0.01 42.93 17.45
C ILE A 153 -1.07 41.89 17.22
N ALA A 154 -1.92 41.72 18.21
CA ALA A 154 -3.02 40.78 18.17
C ALA A 154 -4.35 41.44 18.52
N ALA A 155 -5.45 40.81 18.12
CA ALA A 155 -6.80 41.21 18.54
C ALA A 155 -7.60 40.00 19.03
N GLU A 156 -8.49 40.24 19.98
CA GLU A 156 -9.44 39.27 20.55
C GLU A 156 -10.89 39.70 20.22
N PRO A 157 -11.34 39.49 18.98
CA PRO A 157 -12.72 39.76 18.60
C PRO A 157 -13.69 38.69 19.13
N GLU A 158 -14.92 39.10 19.39
CA GLU A 158 -16.07 38.20 19.54
C GLU A 158 -16.63 37.84 18.16
N VAL A 159 -17.37 36.74 18.07
CA VAL A 159 -18.08 36.35 16.87
C VAL A 159 -19.55 36.71 16.98
N ASN A 160 -20.05 37.54 16.06
CA ASN A 160 -21.48 37.83 15.95
C ASN A 160 -21.92 37.75 14.49
N ASN A 161 -22.87 36.86 14.18
CA ASN A 161 -23.32 36.57 12.81
C ASN A 161 -22.15 36.33 11.84
N TYR A 162 -21.15 35.54 12.28
CA TYR A 162 -19.93 35.23 11.54
C TYR A 162 -19.06 36.45 11.18
N LYS A 163 -19.26 37.60 11.83
CA LYS A 163 -18.39 38.77 11.76
C LYS A 163 -17.56 38.89 13.03
N LEU A 164 -16.40 39.53 12.91
CA LEU A 164 -15.54 39.87 14.03
C LEU A 164 -15.97 41.20 14.63
N VAL A 165 -16.31 41.21 15.92
CA VAL A 165 -16.80 42.41 16.60
C VAL A 165 -16.02 42.71 17.87
N THR A 166 -15.90 44.00 18.19
CA THR A 166 -15.45 44.48 19.51
C THR A 166 -16.59 44.47 20.52
N THR A 167 -17.77 44.93 20.09
CA THR A 167 -19.00 44.95 20.90
C THR A 167 -20.23 45.09 20.01
N GLY A 168 -21.33 44.43 20.38
CA GLY A 168 -22.59 44.51 19.64
C GLY A 168 -22.42 44.09 18.18
N LEU A 169 -22.61 45.04 17.25
CA LEU A 169 -22.43 44.85 15.80
C LEU A 169 -21.19 45.60 15.25
N SER A 170 -20.34 46.15 16.12
CA SER A 170 -19.21 47.00 15.73
C SER A 170 -18.01 46.15 15.29
N ASN A 171 -17.60 46.32 14.04
CA ASN A 171 -16.52 45.58 13.38
C ASN A 171 -15.21 46.40 13.37
N ASP A 172 -14.83 46.91 14.54
CA ASP A 172 -13.78 47.94 14.64
C ASP A 172 -12.38 47.46 14.20
N TYR A 173 -12.15 46.14 14.24
CA TYR A 173 -10.86 45.56 13.85
C TYR A 173 -10.68 45.40 12.34
N ASP A 174 -11.75 45.40 11.55
CA ASP A 174 -11.72 44.94 10.15
C ASP A 174 -10.64 45.65 9.34
N LYS A 175 -10.57 46.98 9.41
CA LYS A 175 -9.59 47.78 8.68
C LYS A 175 -8.14 47.42 9.05
N ALA A 176 -7.86 47.19 10.33
CA ALA A 176 -6.52 46.84 10.80
C ALA A 176 -6.15 45.40 10.38
N ILE A 177 -7.13 44.51 10.31
CA ILE A 177 -7.00 43.14 9.82
C ILE A 177 -6.72 43.14 8.31
N GLU A 178 -7.52 43.84 7.52
CA GLU A 178 -7.40 43.93 6.06
C GLU A 178 -6.05 44.51 5.61
N ASP A 179 -5.60 45.58 6.26
CA ASP A 179 -4.25 46.16 6.05
C ASP A 179 -3.13 45.20 6.51
N GLY A 180 -3.48 44.17 7.28
CA GLY A 180 -2.59 43.16 7.78
C GLY A 180 -1.62 43.70 8.84
N ASN A 181 -2.09 44.67 9.63
CA ASN A 181 -1.39 45.20 10.80
C ASN A 181 -1.60 44.31 12.04
N ILE A 182 -2.56 43.37 11.98
CA ILE A 182 -2.79 42.33 13.00
C ILE A 182 -2.06 41.04 12.61
N ASP A 183 -1.16 40.56 13.47
CA ASP A 183 -0.43 39.31 13.29
C ASP A 183 -1.25 38.09 13.74
N TYR A 184 -2.02 38.22 14.83
CA TYR A 184 -2.81 37.13 15.40
C TYR A 184 -4.23 37.58 15.76
N LEU A 185 -5.20 36.71 15.51
CA LEU A 185 -6.57 36.82 15.95
C LEU A 185 -6.86 35.70 16.95
N PHE A 186 -7.28 36.09 18.16
CA PHE A 186 -7.73 35.21 19.22
C PHE A 186 -9.26 35.24 19.18
N ILE A 187 -9.86 34.36 18.39
CA ILE A 187 -11.30 34.39 18.15
C ILE A 187 -12.01 33.86 19.39
N GLN A 188 -12.72 34.72 20.08
CA GLN A 188 -13.48 34.36 21.27
C GLN A 188 -14.76 33.64 20.83
N GLU A 189 -14.77 32.31 20.90
CA GLU A 189 -15.91 31.46 20.54
C GLU A 189 -16.62 30.94 21.79
N TYR A 190 -16.88 31.84 22.73
CA TYR A 190 -17.66 31.55 23.93
C TYR A 190 -18.33 32.82 24.49
N ASN A 191 -19.40 32.61 25.26
CA ASN A 191 -20.34 33.58 25.85
C ASN A 191 -21.49 34.07 24.95
N THR A 192 -21.43 33.84 23.65
CA THR A 192 -22.45 34.25 22.67
C THR A 192 -23.18 33.04 22.10
N TYR A 193 -24.48 33.15 21.82
CA TYR A 193 -25.20 32.08 21.13
C TYR A 193 -24.74 31.99 19.66
N PRO A 194 -24.45 30.80 19.09
CA PRO A 194 -24.66 29.44 19.59
C PRO A 194 -23.38 28.71 20.06
N GLU A 195 -22.42 29.40 20.67
CA GLU A 195 -21.05 28.89 20.96
C GLU A 195 -20.96 27.73 21.96
N TYR A 196 -22.09 27.29 22.55
CA TYR A 196 -22.13 26.02 23.28
C TYR A 196 -22.10 24.79 22.35
N ASP A 197 -22.38 24.96 21.05
CA ASP A 197 -22.31 23.88 20.06
C ASP A 197 -20.87 23.74 19.54
N PRO A 198 -20.19 22.61 19.80
CA PRO A 198 -18.83 22.39 19.32
C PRO A 198 -18.67 22.54 17.80
N ASN A 199 -19.71 22.24 17.01
CA ASN A 199 -19.62 22.36 15.55
C ASN A 199 -19.35 23.79 15.09
N PHE A 200 -19.78 24.77 15.88
CA PHE A 200 -19.61 26.19 15.59
C PHE A 200 -18.15 26.52 15.28
N ILE A 201 -17.19 25.94 16.01
CA ILE A 201 -15.75 26.17 15.85
C ILE A 201 -15.25 25.93 14.42
N SER A 202 -15.68 24.82 13.82
CA SER A 202 -15.25 24.49 12.45
C SER A 202 -16.07 25.21 11.38
N GLU A 203 -17.31 25.58 11.69
CA GLU A 203 -18.25 26.22 10.78
C GLU A 203 -18.05 27.74 10.66
N SER A 204 -17.71 28.40 11.78
CA SER A 204 -17.47 29.84 11.86
C SER A 204 -16.19 30.22 11.10
N TYR A 205 -15.15 29.39 11.21
CA TYR A 205 -13.80 29.66 10.72
C TYR A 205 -13.75 30.10 9.24
N PRO A 206 -14.30 29.35 8.25
CA PRO A 206 -14.29 29.80 6.86
C PRO A 206 -15.14 31.06 6.63
N LYS A 207 -16.29 31.18 7.32
CA LYS A 207 -17.23 32.31 7.15
C LYS A 207 -16.63 33.63 7.64
N ILE A 208 -15.92 33.58 8.77
CA ILE A 208 -15.20 34.72 9.35
C ILE A 208 -14.10 35.19 8.40
N ILE A 209 -13.29 34.26 7.86
CA ILE A 209 -12.21 34.59 6.93
C ILE A 209 -12.73 35.29 5.68
N GLU A 210 -13.85 34.81 5.13
CA GLU A 210 -14.50 35.42 3.97
C GLU A 210 -15.08 36.81 4.29
N SER A 211 -15.70 36.98 5.47
CA SER A 211 -16.37 38.23 5.83
C SER A 211 -15.43 39.43 6.02
N VAL A 212 -14.21 39.21 6.53
CA VAL A 212 -13.24 40.28 6.88
C VAL A 212 -12.01 40.29 5.94
N ASN A 213 -12.00 39.47 4.88
CA ASN A 213 -10.87 39.34 3.96
C ASN A 213 -9.52 39.12 4.67
N ILE A 214 -9.49 38.25 5.69
CA ILE A 214 -8.33 38.10 6.58
C ILE A 214 -7.07 37.72 5.77
N PRO A 215 -5.97 38.50 5.84
CA PRO A 215 -4.74 38.17 5.11
C PRO A 215 -4.11 36.86 5.56
N ILE A 216 -3.42 36.16 4.66
CA ILE A 216 -2.80 34.84 4.95
C ILE A 216 -1.69 34.88 6.02
N LYS A 217 -1.05 36.06 6.16
CA LYS A 217 -0.03 36.34 7.16
C LYS A 217 -0.62 36.42 8.58
N THR A 218 -1.88 36.82 8.70
CA THR A 218 -2.61 36.89 9.97
C THR A 218 -3.01 35.48 10.37
N LYS A 219 -2.65 35.09 11.59
CA LYS A 219 -2.87 33.76 12.14
C LYS A 219 -4.06 33.77 13.10
N ILE A 220 -4.77 32.66 13.17
CA ILE A 220 -6.02 32.52 13.91
C ILE A 220 -5.85 31.47 14.99
N LEU A 221 -6.20 31.82 16.22
CA LEU A 221 -6.37 30.90 17.34
C LEU A 221 -7.85 30.86 17.70
N ILE A 222 -8.34 29.67 18.02
CA ILE A 222 -9.66 29.50 18.62
C ILE A 222 -9.51 29.64 20.13
N GLU A 223 -10.21 30.59 20.73
CA GLU A 223 -10.20 30.82 22.17
C GLU A 223 -11.42 30.20 22.83
N GLU A 224 -11.17 29.41 23.86
CA GLU A 224 -12.18 28.72 24.66
C GLU A 224 -11.90 28.88 26.15
N PRO A 225 -12.90 28.72 27.03
CA PRO A 225 -12.67 28.60 28.46
C PRO A 225 -11.76 27.40 28.77
N THR A 226 -10.93 27.49 29.81
CA THR A 226 -10.08 26.35 30.24
C THR A 226 -10.80 25.40 31.20
N ASN A 227 -11.91 25.86 31.79
CA ASN A 227 -12.77 25.15 32.72
C ASN A 227 -14.21 25.71 32.62
N ALA A 228 -15.19 24.92 33.05
CA ALA A 228 -16.61 25.29 33.13
C ALA A 228 -16.89 26.58 33.92
N VAL A 229 -16.03 26.94 34.89
CA VAL A 229 -16.20 28.16 35.72
C VAL A 229 -15.58 29.42 35.10
N SER A 230 -14.85 29.30 33.98
CA SER A 230 -14.08 30.41 33.42
C SER A 230 -14.88 31.31 32.48
N GLY A 231 -16.03 30.85 31.99
CA GLY A 231 -16.93 31.58 31.10
C GLY A 231 -18.37 31.65 31.62
N GLY A 232 -19.25 32.23 30.81
CA GLY A 232 -20.69 32.21 31.00
C GLY A 232 -21.30 30.87 30.65
N THR A 233 -22.61 30.86 30.34
CA THR A 233 -23.33 29.61 30.03
C THR A 233 -23.21 29.18 28.57
N ASN A 234 -22.95 30.09 27.62
CA ASN A 234 -22.82 29.75 26.20
C ASN A 234 -21.38 29.31 25.90
N THR A 235 -21.00 28.13 26.36
CA THR A 235 -19.66 27.58 26.16
C THR A 235 -19.76 26.08 25.93
N ILE A 236 -18.75 25.47 25.32
CA ILE A 236 -18.69 24.02 25.11
C ILE A 236 -18.80 23.20 26.41
N TYR A 237 -18.55 23.82 27.56
CA TYR A 237 -18.63 23.18 28.87
C TYR A 237 -20.07 23.02 29.36
N HIS A 238 -21.01 23.76 28.80
CA HIS A 238 -22.41 23.80 29.22
C HIS A 238 -23.30 23.44 28.03
N PRO A 239 -23.52 22.15 27.75
CA PRO A 239 -24.35 21.70 26.64
C PRO A 239 -25.71 22.39 26.65
N GLN A 240 -26.13 22.92 25.49
CA GLN A 240 -27.38 23.69 25.32
C GLN A 240 -27.45 24.95 26.20
N GLY A 241 -26.32 25.48 26.65
CA GLY A 241 -26.28 26.63 27.55
C GLY A 241 -26.69 26.33 28.99
N ASN A 242 -26.69 25.05 29.42
CA ASN A 242 -27.18 24.65 30.73
C ASN A 242 -26.06 24.48 31.77
N ALA A 243 -25.86 25.49 32.62
CA ALA A 243 -24.85 25.48 33.69
C ALA A 243 -25.08 24.46 34.82
N THR A 244 -26.24 23.77 34.86
CA THR A 244 -26.45 22.65 35.80
C THR A 244 -25.87 21.33 35.29
N LYS A 245 -25.41 21.29 34.03
CA LYS A 245 -24.85 20.11 33.36
C LYS A 245 -23.45 20.39 32.83
N SER A 246 -22.57 20.91 33.68
CA SER A 246 -21.19 21.23 33.34
C SER A 246 -20.37 19.98 33.02
N LEU A 247 -19.57 20.06 31.95
CA LEU A 247 -18.58 19.05 31.59
C LEU A 247 -17.25 19.29 32.31
N SER A 248 -16.48 18.22 32.52
CA SER A 248 -15.05 18.36 32.88
C SER A 248 -14.24 18.88 31.69
N THR A 249 -13.05 19.42 31.93
CA THR A 249 -12.15 19.85 30.86
C THR A 249 -11.78 18.70 29.91
N GLU A 250 -11.58 17.48 30.39
CA GLU A 250 -11.32 16.32 29.54
C GLU A 250 -12.52 15.95 28.66
N GLN A 251 -13.75 16.14 29.16
CA GLN A 251 -14.96 15.93 28.38
C GLN A 251 -15.13 17.02 27.31
N ALA A 252 -14.92 18.29 27.66
CA ALA A 252 -14.94 19.40 26.72
C ALA A 252 -13.88 19.24 25.61
N ILE A 253 -12.67 18.79 25.96
CA ILE A 253 -11.59 18.50 24.97
C ILE A 253 -12.02 17.43 23.97
N LYS A 254 -12.74 16.39 24.40
CA LYS A 254 -13.26 15.38 23.46
C LYS A 254 -14.23 15.96 22.44
N LEU A 255 -14.90 17.06 22.76
CA LEU A 255 -15.76 17.78 21.82
C LEU A 255 -14.96 18.73 20.91
N LEU A 256 -13.86 19.30 21.41
CA LEU A 256 -12.96 20.17 20.63
C LEU A 256 -12.17 19.41 19.56
N LEU A 257 -11.60 18.25 19.91
CA LEU A 257 -10.66 17.53 19.05
C LEU A 257 -11.20 17.24 17.62
N PRO A 258 -12.44 16.76 17.43
CA PRO A 258 -13.01 16.57 16.09
C PRO A 258 -13.12 17.85 15.26
N GLN A 259 -13.27 19.01 15.91
CA GLN A 259 -13.41 20.30 15.24
C GLN A 259 -12.04 20.84 14.85
N LEU A 260 -11.07 20.72 15.76
CA LEU A 260 -9.67 21.05 15.47
C LEU A 260 -9.06 20.14 14.40
N GLU A 261 -9.49 18.88 14.30
CA GLU A 261 -9.12 17.95 13.22
C GLU A 261 -9.48 18.52 11.82
N LYS A 262 -10.61 19.23 11.71
CA LYS A 262 -11.03 19.91 10.47
C LYS A 262 -10.18 21.16 10.18
N LEU A 263 -9.66 21.82 11.21
CA LEU A 263 -8.93 23.09 11.11
C LEU A 263 -7.41 22.95 11.03
N LYS A 264 -6.83 21.86 11.54
CA LYS A 264 -5.38 21.74 11.76
C LYS A 264 -4.53 22.00 10.51
N PHE A 265 -5.02 21.78 9.28
CA PHE A 265 -4.25 22.10 8.06
C PHE A 265 -4.71 23.36 7.33
N LYS A 266 -5.67 24.11 7.89
CA LYS A 266 -6.03 25.40 7.33
C LYS A 266 -4.88 26.39 7.54
N PRO A 267 -4.53 27.20 6.52
CA PRO A 267 -3.23 27.89 6.48
C PRO A 267 -3.13 29.10 7.44
N ARG A 268 -4.27 29.62 7.91
CA ARG A 268 -4.32 30.66 8.94
C ARG A 268 -4.41 30.08 10.36
N PHE A 269 -4.84 28.83 10.52
CA PHE A 269 -5.03 28.25 11.85
C PHE A 269 -3.66 28.06 12.50
N ALA A 270 -3.48 28.59 13.70
CA ALA A 270 -2.23 28.56 14.45
C ALA A 270 -2.36 27.85 15.79
N GLY A 271 -3.57 27.61 16.29
CA GLY A 271 -3.79 26.78 17.46
C GLY A 271 -4.95 27.28 18.30
N VAL A 272 -4.79 27.24 19.62
CA VAL A 272 -5.85 27.55 20.57
C VAL A 272 -5.38 28.49 21.67
N ALA A 273 -6.32 29.19 22.28
CA ALA A 273 -6.10 29.99 23.47
C ALA A 273 -7.10 29.61 24.57
N GLY A 274 -6.67 29.73 25.82
CA GLY A 274 -7.46 29.37 26.99
C GLY A 274 -7.69 30.56 27.92
N TRP A 275 -8.95 30.90 28.17
CA TRP A 275 -9.36 31.76 29.29
C TRP A 275 -9.78 30.87 30.48
N SER A 276 -8.96 30.68 31.52
CA SER A 276 -7.67 31.28 31.82
C SER A 276 -6.71 30.28 32.48
N LEU A 277 -5.42 30.64 32.59
CA LEU A 277 -4.44 29.90 33.38
C LEU A 277 -4.83 29.86 34.87
N ASN A 278 -5.51 30.88 35.38
CA ASN A 278 -5.92 30.94 36.78
C ASN A 278 -6.90 29.81 37.11
N THR A 279 -7.90 29.59 36.26
CA THR A 279 -8.86 28.50 36.41
C THR A 279 -8.28 27.15 35.98
N ASP A 280 -7.26 27.12 35.13
CA ASP A 280 -6.61 25.86 34.74
C ASP A 280 -5.61 25.35 35.80
N TYR A 281 -5.06 26.21 36.68
CA TYR A 281 -4.04 25.83 37.67
C TYR A 281 -4.42 26.11 39.13
N ALA A 282 -5.45 26.92 39.38
CA ALA A 282 -5.94 27.25 40.72
C ALA A 282 -7.48 27.19 40.79
N ALA A 283 -8.08 26.23 40.09
CA ALA A 283 -9.52 26.02 39.96
C ALA A 283 -10.28 25.90 41.29
N ASP A 284 -9.63 25.40 42.34
CA ASP A 284 -10.20 25.28 43.68
C ASP A 284 -10.57 26.64 44.29
N LEU A 285 -9.85 27.72 43.92
CA LEU A 285 -10.21 29.09 44.32
C LEU A 285 -11.47 29.61 43.61
N TYR A 286 -11.91 28.90 42.57
CA TYR A 286 -13.10 29.20 41.77
C TYR A 286 -14.21 28.17 41.97
N GLY A 287 -14.08 27.29 42.98
CA GLY A 287 -15.11 26.31 43.35
C GLY A 287 -15.03 24.97 42.63
N ASP A 288 -14.01 24.72 41.81
CA ASP A 288 -13.75 23.40 41.20
C ASP A 288 -12.47 22.77 41.75
N SER A 289 -12.60 22.09 42.89
CA SER A 289 -11.49 21.38 43.53
C SER A 289 -11.12 20.07 42.83
N SER A 290 -11.93 19.63 41.84
CA SER A 290 -11.72 18.38 41.11
C SER A 290 -10.92 18.54 39.81
N HIS A 291 -10.72 19.78 39.36
CA HIS A 291 -9.99 20.10 38.13
C HIS A 291 -8.53 19.63 38.17
N ASN A 292 -8.11 18.98 37.10
CA ASN A 292 -6.72 18.58 36.92
C ASN A 292 -5.89 19.75 36.37
N ALA A 293 -4.89 20.19 37.13
CA ALA A 293 -4.09 21.34 36.73
C ALA A 293 -3.43 21.16 35.35
N GLY A 294 -3.67 22.10 34.44
CA GLY A 294 -3.14 22.09 33.07
C GLY A 294 -3.85 21.12 32.11
N ALA A 295 -5.03 20.62 32.45
CA ALA A 295 -5.76 19.65 31.64
C ALA A 295 -6.04 20.17 30.22
N PHE A 296 -6.34 21.47 30.08
CA PHE A 296 -6.63 22.10 28.79
C PHE A 296 -5.47 21.94 27.81
N ALA A 297 -4.27 22.41 28.17
CA ALA A 297 -3.10 22.31 27.30
C ALA A 297 -2.65 20.86 27.08
N LYS A 298 -2.72 20.00 28.11
CA LYS A 298 -2.30 18.59 27.97
C LYS A 298 -3.15 17.85 26.94
N GLY A 299 -4.48 17.99 27.03
CA GLY A 299 -5.39 17.29 26.13
C GLY A 299 -5.33 17.81 24.69
N LEU A 300 -4.91 19.05 24.47
CA LEU A 300 -4.82 19.65 23.14
C LEU A 300 -3.41 19.59 22.53
N SER A 301 -2.36 19.33 23.31
CA SER A 301 -0.96 19.38 22.86
C SER A 301 -0.64 18.46 21.68
N ALA A 302 -1.18 17.22 21.67
CA ALA A 302 -0.96 16.29 20.55
C ALA A 302 -1.59 16.81 19.25
N CYS A 303 -2.82 17.34 19.33
CA CYS A 303 -3.50 17.95 18.20
C CYS A 303 -2.73 19.16 17.67
N ILE A 304 -2.39 20.11 18.55
CA ILE A 304 -1.81 21.38 18.13
C ILE A 304 -0.36 21.26 17.67
N TYR A 305 0.47 20.47 18.38
CA TYR A 305 1.90 20.39 18.06
C TYR A 305 2.28 19.22 17.16
N LYS A 306 1.49 18.13 17.15
CA LYS A 306 1.76 16.92 16.36
C LYS A 306 0.73 16.66 15.27
N ASN A 307 -0.28 17.53 15.13
CA ASN A 307 -1.40 17.37 14.19
C ASN A 307 -2.19 16.06 14.38
N THR A 308 -2.17 15.51 15.60
CA THR A 308 -2.87 14.28 16.00
C THR A 308 -4.06 14.65 16.89
N CYS A 309 -5.21 15.00 16.30
CA CYS A 309 -6.39 15.41 17.07
C CYS A 309 -7.34 14.24 17.32
N THR A 310 -7.49 13.34 16.37
CA THR A 310 -8.21 12.08 16.53
C THR A 310 -7.29 10.90 16.27
N GLU A 311 -7.67 9.71 16.71
CA GLU A 311 -7.06 8.48 16.19
C GLU A 311 -7.33 8.44 14.69
N ILE A 312 -6.27 8.31 13.89
CA ILE A 312 -6.40 8.12 12.45
C ILE A 312 -6.90 6.70 12.27
N ASP A 313 -8.13 6.55 11.81
CA ASP A 313 -8.62 5.24 11.42
C ASP A 313 -7.83 4.78 10.19
N ASN A 314 -7.04 3.72 10.36
CA ASN A 314 -6.24 3.16 9.29
C ASN A 314 -7.08 2.31 8.32
N GLN A 315 -8.37 2.09 8.59
CA GLN A 315 -9.26 1.33 7.72
C GLN A 315 -9.94 2.23 6.68
N ILE A 316 -10.00 1.74 5.44
CA ILE A 316 -10.82 2.37 4.40
C ILE A 316 -12.27 1.96 4.60
N HIS A 317 -13.13 2.94 4.85
CA HIS A 317 -14.58 2.74 4.87
C HIS A 317 -15.15 2.94 3.46
N GLY A 318 -15.61 1.85 2.84
CA GLY A 318 -16.17 1.86 1.48
C GLY A 318 -15.19 1.34 0.41
N PRO A 319 -15.39 1.69 -0.88
CA PRO A 319 -14.50 1.23 -1.95
C PRO A 319 -13.09 1.79 -1.79
N VAL A 320 -12.11 0.96 -2.07
CA VAL A 320 -10.73 1.42 -2.31
C VAL A 320 -10.71 2.19 -3.63
N VAL A 321 -10.19 3.40 -3.58
CA VAL A 321 -10.02 4.32 -4.72
C VAL A 321 -8.56 4.71 -4.73
N ALA A 322 -7.76 3.90 -5.43
CA ALA A 322 -6.32 4.07 -5.49
C ALA A 322 -5.88 4.72 -6.80
N GLY A 323 -4.80 5.50 -6.75
CA GLY A 323 -4.21 6.11 -7.94
C GLY A 323 -2.70 6.02 -7.91
N ILE A 324 -2.11 5.65 -9.05
CA ILE A 324 -0.65 5.67 -9.22
C ILE A 324 -0.22 7.10 -9.51
N LEU A 325 0.68 7.64 -8.69
CA LEU A 325 1.32 8.94 -8.87
C LEU A 325 2.70 8.74 -9.52
N PRO A 326 2.87 9.12 -10.80
CA PRO A 326 4.19 9.10 -11.44
C PRO A 326 5.08 10.20 -10.90
N LEU A 327 6.13 9.86 -10.16
CA LEU A 327 7.09 10.81 -9.58
C LEU A 327 8.00 11.46 -10.63
N TRP A 328 8.09 10.85 -11.82
CA TRP A 328 8.70 11.48 -12.99
C TRP A 328 7.82 12.59 -13.61
N GLY A 329 6.61 12.77 -13.08
CA GLY A 329 5.67 13.82 -13.43
C GLY A 329 4.89 13.54 -14.70
N LYS A 330 5.52 13.72 -15.87
CA LYS A 330 4.83 13.67 -17.17
C LYS A 330 5.05 12.33 -17.86
N SER A 331 3.96 11.64 -18.16
CA SER A 331 3.95 10.39 -18.91
C SER A 331 3.67 10.66 -20.40
N SER A 332 4.20 9.80 -21.25
CA SER A 332 3.85 9.79 -22.68
C SER A 332 2.90 8.63 -22.94
N SER A 333 1.84 8.87 -23.71
CA SER A 333 0.98 7.77 -24.14
C SER A 333 1.75 6.83 -25.06
N TYR A 334 1.25 5.62 -25.27
CA TYR A 334 1.66 4.83 -26.43
C TYR A 334 1.19 5.50 -27.72
N ASN A 335 1.85 5.16 -28.82
CA ASN A 335 1.44 5.60 -30.14
C ASN A 335 0.17 4.85 -30.57
N ILE A 336 -0.92 5.58 -30.76
CA ILE A 336 -2.20 5.06 -31.24
C ILE A 336 -2.47 5.68 -32.61
N SER A 337 -2.49 4.85 -33.66
CA SER A 337 -2.77 5.29 -35.03
C SER A 337 -1.89 6.45 -35.53
N GLY A 338 -0.62 6.50 -35.12
CA GLY A 338 0.33 7.53 -35.51
C GLY A 338 0.37 8.75 -34.58
N GLN A 339 -0.43 8.79 -33.52
CA GLN A 339 -0.49 9.91 -32.58
C GLN A 339 -0.06 9.52 -31.18
N GLN A 340 0.57 10.47 -30.48
CA GLN A 340 1.02 10.33 -29.11
C GLN A 340 0.69 11.61 -28.36
N ILE A 341 0.17 11.48 -27.15
CA ILE A 341 -0.04 12.60 -26.24
C ILE A 341 0.89 12.52 -25.05
N ASN A 342 0.84 13.58 -24.28
CA ASN A 342 1.77 13.90 -23.23
C ASN A 342 0.91 14.36 -22.05
N THR A 343 0.97 13.66 -20.91
CA THR A 343 0.04 13.91 -19.81
C THR A 343 0.30 15.25 -19.12
N ILE A 344 -0.67 15.67 -18.30
CA ILE A 344 -0.56 16.82 -17.41
C ILE A 344 -0.19 16.28 -16.02
N PRO A 345 1.00 16.60 -15.49
CA PRO A 345 1.36 16.22 -14.12
C PRO A 345 0.42 16.93 -13.15
N ILE A 346 0.04 16.23 -12.08
CA ILE A 346 -0.78 16.84 -11.02
C ILE A 346 0.08 17.71 -10.10
N SER A 347 -0.52 18.71 -9.46
CA SER A 347 0.19 19.48 -8.44
C SER A 347 0.20 18.71 -7.12
N ILE A 348 1.38 18.46 -6.56
CA ILE A 348 1.54 17.95 -5.17
C ILE A 348 2.01 19.06 -4.21
N SER A 349 2.31 20.25 -4.74
CA SER A 349 2.77 21.38 -3.94
C SER A 349 1.64 21.87 -3.03
N MET A 350 1.95 22.11 -1.75
CA MET A 350 0.98 22.68 -0.83
C MET A 350 0.63 24.12 -1.22
N PRO A 351 -0.66 24.46 -1.43
CA PRO A 351 -1.06 25.83 -1.72
C PRO A 351 -0.70 26.75 -0.55
N LYS A 352 -0.38 28.02 -0.85
CA LYS A 352 0.07 29.00 0.16
C LYS A 352 -1.08 29.54 1.01
N ASP A 353 -2.26 29.64 0.41
CA ASP A 353 -3.40 30.41 0.91
C ASP A 353 -4.69 29.60 1.09
N LYS A 354 -4.68 28.34 0.62
CA LYS A 354 -5.79 27.39 0.70
C LYS A 354 -5.34 26.08 1.30
N GLU A 355 -6.29 25.21 1.59
CA GLU A 355 -5.98 23.83 1.95
C GLU A 355 -5.88 22.98 0.66
N TYR A 356 -5.04 21.93 0.68
CA TYR A 356 -4.69 21.21 -0.55
C TYR A 356 -5.90 20.50 -1.18
N CYS A 357 -6.79 19.89 -0.39
CA CYS A 357 -7.99 19.24 -0.93
C CYS A 357 -9.05 20.24 -1.37
N ASP A 358 -9.12 21.44 -0.77
CA ASP A 358 -9.95 22.52 -1.29
C ASP A 358 -9.46 22.97 -2.68
N TYR A 359 -8.14 22.96 -2.91
CA TYR A 359 -7.52 23.37 -4.18
C TYR A 359 -7.47 22.23 -5.22
N ASN A 360 -7.27 20.99 -4.79
CA ASN A 360 -7.18 19.78 -5.62
C ASN A 360 -8.22 18.73 -5.18
N PRO A 361 -9.53 19.03 -5.27
CA PRO A 361 -10.58 18.14 -4.76
C PRO A 361 -10.59 16.78 -5.45
N ASN A 362 -10.20 16.71 -6.73
CA ASN A 362 -10.16 15.45 -7.48
C ASN A 362 -9.04 14.51 -7.01
N VAL A 363 -7.85 15.04 -6.69
CA VAL A 363 -6.77 14.24 -6.08
C VAL A 363 -7.21 13.71 -4.72
N CYS A 364 -8.00 14.49 -3.98
CA CYS A 364 -8.52 14.06 -2.69
C CYS A 364 -9.72 13.11 -2.76
N LYS A 365 -10.18 12.70 -3.94
CA LYS A 365 -11.11 11.56 -4.06
C LYS A 365 -10.41 10.22 -3.85
N TYR A 366 -9.11 10.13 -4.16
CA TYR A 366 -8.33 8.93 -3.85
C TYR A 366 -8.16 8.78 -2.34
N ASN A 367 -8.43 7.59 -1.82
CA ASN A 367 -8.12 7.22 -0.44
C ASN A 367 -6.76 6.50 -0.33
N VAL A 368 -6.17 6.11 -1.47
CA VAL A 368 -4.81 5.59 -1.57
C VAL A 368 -4.06 6.27 -2.71
N ILE A 369 -2.87 6.80 -2.45
CA ILE A 369 -1.93 7.29 -3.48
C ILE A 369 -0.70 6.40 -3.48
N ILE A 370 -0.37 5.84 -4.64
CA ILE A 370 0.77 4.93 -4.82
C ILE A 370 1.85 5.67 -5.61
N ALA A 371 2.89 6.13 -4.94
CA ALA A 371 4.00 6.86 -5.54
C ALA A 371 4.93 5.90 -6.31
N ALA A 372 4.97 6.05 -7.63
CA ALA A 372 5.79 5.26 -8.54
C ALA A 372 6.91 6.13 -9.13
N TYR A 373 8.19 5.73 -9.17
CA TYR A 373 8.76 4.48 -8.68
C TYR A 373 9.94 4.75 -7.74
N LEU A 374 10.11 3.81 -6.80
CA LEU A 374 11.36 3.58 -6.10
C LEU A 374 12.12 2.47 -6.83
N THR A 375 13.20 2.84 -7.50
CA THR A 375 14.03 1.90 -8.27
C THR A 375 15.19 1.38 -7.41
N TYR A 376 15.69 0.18 -7.74
CA TYR A 376 16.86 -0.41 -7.08
C TYR A 376 17.95 -0.74 -8.09
N THR A 377 19.18 -0.32 -7.81
CA THR A 377 20.38 -0.76 -8.54
C THR A 377 21.44 -1.25 -7.57
N SER A 378 22.25 -2.23 -7.98
CA SER A 378 23.33 -2.77 -7.14
C SER A 378 24.41 -1.74 -6.78
N SER A 379 24.56 -0.68 -7.57
CA SER A 379 25.57 0.37 -7.35
C SER A 379 25.08 1.55 -6.51
N LYS A 380 23.77 1.88 -6.55
CA LYS A 380 23.21 3.05 -5.84
C LYS A 380 22.22 2.71 -4.73
N GLY A 381 21.76 1.47 -4.64
CA GLY A 381 20.69 1.09 -3.72
C GLY A 381 19.32 1.59 -4.20
N PHE A 382 18.43 1.91 -3.24
CA PHE A 382 17.08 2.42 -3.51
C PHE A 382 17.09 3.93 -3.77
N GLU A 383 16.45 4.37 -4.85
CA GLU A 383 16.32 5.79 -5.20
C GLU A 383 14.94 6.08 -5.84
N LEU A 384 14.32 7.20 -5.43
CA LEU A 384 13.08 7.69 -6.03
C LEU A 384 13.36 8.35 -7.37
N SER A 385 12.61 7.98 -8.41
CA SER A 385 12.78 8.54 -9.75
C SER A 385 11.96 9.82 -9.93
N PHE A 386 12.63 10.97 -9.82
CA PHE A 386 12.04 12.31 -10.07
C PHE A 386 12.33 12.85 -11.49
N ASN A 387 13.04 12.08 -12.32
CA ASN A 387 13.42 12.51 -13.66
C ASN A 387 12.37 12.06 -14.67
N GLU A 388 12.07 12.90 -15.67
CA GLU A 388 11.13 12.57 -16.73
C GLU A 388 11.56 11.30 -17.49
N GLU A 389 10.59 10.46 -17.84
CA GLU A 389 10.81 9.19 -18.56
C GLU A 389 11.56 9.38 -19.89
N ASN A 390 11.41 10.56 -20.51
CA ASN A 390 12.05 10.94 -21.79
C ASN A 390 13.47 11.53 -21.64
N GLY A 391 14.09 11.45 -20.46
CA GLY A 391 15.51 11.82 -20.26
C GLY A 391 15.78 13.33 -20.18
N SER A 392 14.76 14.16 -19.97
CA SER A 392 14.98 15.58 -19.65
C SER A 392 15.51 15.72 -18.22
N SER A 393 16.45 16.64 -18.00
CA SER A 393 17.03 16.89 -16.67
C SER A 393 16.12 17.72 -15.75
N LYS A 394 14.94 18.12 -16.22
CA LYS A 394 14.04 19.00 -15.49
C LYS A 394 13.12 18.18 -14.59
N LYS A 395 13.40 18.21 -13.28
CA LYS A 395 12.54 17.59 -12.26
C LYS A 395 11.22 18.36 -12.16
N ILE A 396 10.10 17.63 -12.22
CA ILE A 396 8.75 18.21 -12.03
C ILE A 396 8.43 18.35 -10.54
N TYR A 397 8.83 17.36 -9.73
CA TYR A 397 8.62 17.35 -8.29
C TYR A 397 9.93 17.38 -7.52
N SER A 398 9.89 17.95 -6.31
CA SER A 398 11.01 17.89 -5.36
C SER A 398 10.75 16.90 -4.21
N PRO A 399 11.81 16.37 -3.58
CA PRO A 399 11.69 15.59 -2.33
C PRO A 399 10.88 16.29 -1.23
N GLU A 400 11.08 17.60 -1.06
CA GLU A 400 10.41 18.42 -0.04
C GLU A 400 8.92 18.56 -0.33
N GLU A 401 8.54 18.75 -1.60
CA GLU A 401 7.14 18.80 -2.01
C GLU A 401 6.45 17.46 -1.76
N LEU A 402 7.10 16.35 -2.11
CA LEU A 402 6.57 15.01 -1.88
C LEU A 402 6.37 14.72 -0.39
N LYS A 403 7.35 15.07 0.46
CA LYS A 403 7.23 14.94 1.92
C LYS A 403 6.06 15.72 2.49
N ALA A 404 5.89 16.97 2.04
CA ALA A 404 4.79 17.82 2.49
C ALA A 404 3.44 17.25 2.05
N PHE A 405 3.34 16.78 0.81
CA PHE A 405 2.16 16.11 0.27
C PHE A 405 1.80 14.84 1.03
N ILE A 406 2.77 13.95 1.28
CA ILE A 406 2.56 12.71 2.04
C ILE A 406 2.08 13.01 3.45
N THR A 407 2.76 13.93 4.14
CA THR A 407 2.39 14.35 5.51
C THR A 407 0.93 14.83 5.53
N TYR A 408 0.57 15.67 4.56
CA TYR A 408 -0.78 16.18 4.42
C TYR A 408 -1.79 15.06 4.12
N MET A 409 -1.56 14.19 3.16
CA MET A 409 -2.52 13.13 2.78
C MET A 409 -2.73 12.13 3.92
N ASN A 410 -1.66 11.68 4.57
CA ASN A 410 -1.74 10.77 5.71
C ASN A 410 -2.55 11.38 6.86
N SER A 411 -2.37 12.67 7.09
CA SER A 411 -3.09 13.38 8.15
C SER A 411 -4.57 13.60 7.87
N LYS A 412 -5.03 13.32 6.64
CA LYS A 412 -6.44 13.25 6.23
C LYS A 412 -6.99 11.82 6.23
N GLY A 413 -6.25 10.87 6.81
CA GLY A 413 -6.63 9.45 6.83
C GLY A 413 -6.48 8.75 5.49
N LYS A 414 -5.73 9.32 4.55
CA LYS A 414 -5.43 8.69 3.26
C LYS A 414 -4.13 7.90 3.35
N HIS A 415 -4.01 6.83 2.58
CA HIS A 415 -2.78 6.05 2.53
C HIS A 415 -1.86 6.54 1.43
N THR A 416 -0.57 6.62 1.74
CA THR A 416 0.49 6.95 0.79
C THR A 416 1.53 5.83 0.78
N ILE A 417 1.61 5.16 -0.36
CA ILE A 417 2.35 3.92 -0.54
C ILE A 417 3.48 4.18 -1.52
N VAL A 418 4.68 3.67 -1.25
CA VAL A 418 5.77 3.71 -2.24
C VAL A 418 5.78 2.42 -3.06
N SER A 419 5.85 2.55 -4.39
CA SER A 419 5.90 1.42 -5.32
C SER A 419 7.34 1.09 -5.71
N ILE A 420 7.74 -0.15 -5.49
CA ILE A 420 9.05 -0.70 -5.85
C ILE A 420 8.86 -1.53 -7.12
N GLY A 421 9.59 -1.19 -8.18
CA GLY A 421 9.50 -1.93 -9.44
C GLY A 421 9.57 -1.05 -10.68
N GLY A 422 8.82 -1.46 -11.71
CA GLY A 422 8.82 -0.84 -13.04
C GLY A 422 9.97 -1.31 -13.94
N LYS A 423 9.95 -0.84 -15.21
CA LYS A 423 10.86 -1.28 -16.30
C LYS A 423 12.36 -1.18 -15.99
N TYR A 424 12.76 -0.32 -15.06
CA TYR A 424 14.15 -0.05 -14.70
C TYR A 424 14.57 -0.68 -13.37
N SER A 425 13.71 -1.52 -12.79
CA SER A 425 14.03 -2.28 -11.60
C SER A 425 14.87 -3.51 -11.96
N HIS A 426 15.90 -3.79 -11.15
CA HIS A 426 16.81 -4.92 -11.33
C HIS A 426 16.95 -5.69 -10.01
N ILE A 427 15.82 -6.12 -9.45
CA ILE A 427 15.75 -6.81 -8.18
C ILE A 427 16.38 -8.19 -8.32
N ASN A 428 17.44 -8.41 -7.55
CA ASN A 428 17.97 -9.74 -7.29
C ASN A 428 17.63 -10.13 -5.86
N TRP A 429 16.66 -11.03 -5.69
CA TRP A 429 16.17 -11.48 -4.39
C TRP A 429 17.24 -12.12 -3.51
N GLU A 430 18.30 -12.69 -4.07
CA GLU A 430 19.38 -13.29 -3.28
C GLU A 430 20.27 -12.22 -2.65
N THR A 431 20.54 -11.12 -3.37
CA THR A 431 21.51 -10.09 -2.95
C THR A 431 20.89 -8.79 -2.44
N ILE A 432 19.60 -8.53 -2.70
CA ILE A 432 18.93 -7.29 -2.29
C ILE A 432 18.96 -7.10 -0.76
N ASN A 433 19.16 -5.84 -0.34
CA ASN A 433 19.16 -5.42 1.05
C ASN A 433 18.16 -4.27 1.26
N PHE A 434 17.21 -4.45 2.17
CA PHE A 434 16.14 -3.48 2.45
C PHE A 434 16.47 -2.46 3.55
N SER A 435 17.68 -2.41 4.09
CA SER A 435 18.03 -1.47 5.17
C SER A 435 17.83 0.00 4.77
N ASP A 436 18.17 0.37 3.53
CA ASP A 436 18.02 1.75 3.05
C ASP A 436 16.57 2.07 2.66
N LEU A 437 15.79 1.06 2.26
CA LEU A 437 14.35 1.21 2.03
C LEU A 437 13.61 1.64 3.30
N VAL A 438 13.94 1.05 4.45
CA VAL A 438 13.35 1.46 5.75
C VAL A 438 13.59 2.95 6.02
N LYS A 439 14.81 3.44 5.74
CA LYS A 439 15.15 4.85 5.93
C LYS A 439 14.33 5.74 5.01
N ILE A 440 14.23 5.41 3.72
CA ILE A 440 13.46 6.19 2.74
C ILE A 440 11.99 6.25 3.14
N VAL A 441 11.39 5.11 3.50
CA VAL A 441 9.99 5.06 3.95
C VAL A 441 9.74 5.97 5.15
N GLN A 442 10.63 5.93 6.14
CA GLN A 442 10.53 6.76 7.34
C GLN A 442 10.79 8.25 7.05
N GLU A 443 11.76 8.56 6.19
CA GLU A 443 12.14 9.93 5.83
C GLU A 443 11.02 10.65 5.06
N TYR A 444 10.35 9.95 4.14
CA TYR A 444 9.25 10.50 3.37
C TYR A 444 7.90 10.40 4.09
N GLY A 445 7.78 9.53 5.08
CA GLY A 445 6.56 9.31 5.85
C GLY A 445 5.54 8.42 5.14
N PHE A 446 5.96 7.57 4.20
CA PHE A 446 5.08 6.58 3.58
C PHE A 446 4.51 5.64 4.64
N ASN A 447 3.24 5.23 4.48
CA ASN A 447 2.57 4.29 5.39
C ASN A 447 2.30 2.92 4.75
N GLY A 448 2.84 2.67 3.55
CA GLY A 448 2.84 1.36 2.93
C GLY A 448 3.93 1.17 1.87
N ILE A 449 4.13 -0.09 1.46
CA ILE A 449 4.97 -0.47 0.32
C ILE A 449 4.13 -1.30 -0.67
N ASN A 450 4.36 -1.06 -1.95
CA ASN A 450 3.87 -1.88 -3.05
C ASN A 450 5.04 -2.53 -3.79
N PHE A 451 4.91 -3.80 -4.15
CA PHE A 451 5.82 -4.51 -5.04
C PHE A 451 5.17 -4.69 -6.43
N ASP A 452 5.65 -3.91 -7.40
CA ASP A 452 5.22 -3.90 -8.80
C ASP A 452 6.30 -4.58 -9.67
N LEU A 453 6.41 -5.90 -9.53
CA LEU A 453 7.51 -6.69 -10.06
C LEU A 453 7.34 -6.92 -11.56
N SER A 454 8.29 -6.44 -12.36
CA SER A 454 8.38 -6.81 -13.78
C SER A 454 8.77 -8.28 -13.95
N SER A 455 8.65 -8.81 -15.18
CA SER A 455 9.04 -10.19 -15.48
C SER A 455 10.48 -10.54 -15.11
N SER A 456 11.40 -9.57 -15.19
CA SER A 456 12.80 -9.74 -14.76
C SER A 456 13.02 -9.68 -13.26
N ASP A 457 12.12 -9.03 -12.51
CA ASP A 457 12.20 -8.89 -11.06
C ASP A 457 11.52 -10.03 -10.30
N MET A 458 10.71 -10.85 -10.99
CA MET A 458 10.06 -12.01 -10.36
C MET A 458 11.07 -13.05 -9.89
N PRO A 459 10.78 -13.80 -8.79
CA PRO A 459 11.56 -14.96 -8.42
C PRO A 459 11.66 -15.97 -9.57
N LYS A 460 12.85 -16.55 -9.76
CA LYS A 460 13.13 -17.48 -10.88
C LYS A 460 12.71 -18.92 -10.61
N ASN A 461 12.48 -19.27 -9.35
CA ASN A 461 12.07 -20.60 -8.87
C ASN A 461 11.59 -20.51 -7.41
N ASP A 462 11.02 -21.60 -6.91
CA ASP A 462 10.43 -21.71 -5.57
C ASP A 462 11.42 -21.39 -4.44
N LYS A 463 12.70 -21.79 -4.59
CA LYS A 463 13.73 -21.49 -3.59
C LYS A 463 13.94 -19.97 -3.48
N VAL A 464 14.02 -19.28 -4.62
CA VAL A 464 14.18 -17.83 -4.66
C VAL A 464 12.91 -17.13 -4.17
N ALA A 465 11.72 -17.66 -4.45
CA ALA A 465 10.45 -17.13 -3.96
C ALA A 465 10.39 -17.16 -2.41
N LYS A 466 10.85 -18.24 -1.78
CA LYS A 466 10.95 -18.33 -0.31
C LYS A 466 11.95 -17.33 0.27
N ILE A 467 13.10 -17.15 -0.38
CA ILE A 467 14.09 -16.13 0.02
C ILE A 467 13.47 -14.72 -0.07
N ALA A 468 12.75 -14.43 -1.15
CA ALA A 468 12.06 -13.17 -1.34
C ALA A 468 11.02 -12.92 -0.23
N ALA A 469 10.17 -13.93 0.04
CA ALA A 469 9.16 -13.88 1.10
C ALA A 469 9.78 -13.61 2.48
N ASP A 470 10.86 -14.31 2.83
CA ASP A 470 11.58 -14.11 4.11
C ASP A 470 12.13 -12.70 4.26
N LYS A 471 12.71 -12.14 3.18
CA LYS A 471 13.25 -10.78 3.19
C LYS A 471 12.14 -9.73 3.34
N ILE A 472 11.03 -9.88 2.62
CA ILE A 472 9.87 -8.98 2.72
C ILE A 472 9.25 -9.09 4.13
N ASN A 473 9.12 -10.30 4.69
CA ASN A 473 8.61 -10.51 6.04
C ASN A 473 9.46 -9.78 7.09
N LYS A 474 10.79 -9.84 6.99
CA LYS A 474 11.71 -9.11 7.88
C LYS A 474 11.54 -7.60 7.74
N LEU A 475 11.46 -7.09 6.50
CA LEU A 475 11.23 -5.68 6.21
C LEU A 475 9.92 -5.18 6.85
N ILE A 476 8.81 -5.87 6.59
CA ILE A 476 7.49 -5.46 7.08
C ILE A 476 7.40 -5.57 8.59
N THR A 477 8.04 -6.57 9.20
CA THR A 477 8.15 -6.67 10.66
C THR A 477 8.85 -5.43 11.24
N ALA A 478 9.97 -5.00 10.64
CA ALA A 478 10.69 -3.81 11.10
C ALA A 478 9.88 -2.52 10.94
N LEU A 479 9.13 -2.37 9.83
CA LEU A 479 8.30 -1.19 9.60
C LEU A 479 7.07 -1.14 10.53
N ARG A 480 6.45 -2.30 10.80
CA ARG A 480 5.29 -2.42 11.69
C ARG A 480 5.61 -2.23 13.18
N GLN A 481 6.89 -2.27 13.59
CA GLN A 481 7.29 -1.93 14.95
C GLN A 481 7.04 -0.45 15.29
N ASN A 482 7.19 0.44 14.31
CA ASN A 482 6.99 1.89 14.49
C ASN A 482 5.62 2.37 14.00
N ASN A 483 4.95 1.60 13.15
CA ASN A 483 3.61 1.87 12.65
C ASN A 483 2.82 0.56 12.49
N HIS A 484 2.02 0.19 13.50
CA HIS A 484 1.24 -1.06 13.47
C HIS A 484 0.27 -1.15 12.28
N GLY A 485 -0.11 -0.03 11.67
CA GLY A 485 -0.98 0.04 10.49
C GLY A 485 -0.23 0.06 9.15
N PHE A 486 1.06 -0.26 9.10
CA PHE A 486 1.85 -0.19 7.86
C PHE A 486 1.42 -1.25 6.82
N TRP A 487 1.13 -0.81 5.60
CA TRP A 487 0.60 -1.66 4.54
C TRP A 487 1.67 -2.39 3.71
N LEU A 488 1.40 -3.64 3.38
CA LEU A 488 2.10 -4.42 2.38
C LEU A 488 1.15 -4.73 1.22
N THR A 489 1.55 -4.38 0.00
CA THR A 489 0.73 -4.57 -1.19
C THR A 489 1.55 -5.05 -2.40
N PHE A 490 0.87 -5.60 -3.40
CA PHE A 490 1.49 -6.14 -4.62
C PHE A 490 0.68 -5.75 -5.85
N SER A 491 1.35 -5.56 -6.99
CA SER A 491 0.70 -5.24 -8.28
C SER A 491 0.98 -6.29 -9.37
N PRO A 492 0.53 -7.55 -9.21
CA PRO A 492 0.73 -8.57 -10.23
C PRO A 492 -0.10 -8.30 -11.49
N GLU A 493 0.43 -8.69 -12.65
CA GLU A 493 -0.40 -8.88 -13.85
C GLU A 493 -1.37 -10.04 -13.65
N TRP A 494 -2.60 -9.90 -14.18
CA TRP A 494 -3.68 -10.85 -13.93
C TRP A 494 -3.32 -12.29 -14.30
N HIS A 495 -2.54 -12.49 -15.36
CA HIS A 495 -2.15 -13.80 -15.87
C HIS A 495 -1.03 -14.46 -15.05
N TYR A 496 -0.47 -13.77 -14.06
CA TYR A 496 0.38 -14.37 -13.03
C TYR A 496 -0.43 -14.96 -11.87
N ILE A 497 -1.71 -14.57 -11.72
CA ILE A 497 -2.58 -15.01 -10.62
C ILE A 497 -3.65 -15.99 -11.10
N VAL A 498 -4.26 -15.71 -12.25
CA VAL A 498 -5.22 -16.59 -12.92
C VAL A 498 -4.58 -17.18 -14.17
N ALA A 499 -4.56 -18.50 -14.27
CA ALA A 499 -4.01 -19.20 -15.41
C ALA A 499 -4.83 -18.90 -16.68
N PRO A 500 -4.26 -18.26 -17.72
CA PRO A 500 -4.98 -18.04 -18.98
C PRO A 500 -5.30 -19.37 -19.67
N LEU A 501 -6.35 -19.37 -20.50
CA LEU A 501 -6.61 -20.49 -21.40
C LEU A 501 -5.47 -20.61 -22.40
N ALA A 502 -4.90 -21.81 -22.47
CA ALA A 502 -4.08 -22.20 -23.58
C ALA A 502 -4.84 -22.05 -24.90
N LYS A 503 -4.08 -21.92 -25.97
CA LYS A 503 -4.60 -21.83 -27.34
C LYS A 503 -5.35 -23.10 -27.82
N ASN A 504 -5.41 -24.16 -27.01
CA ASN A 504 -6.35 -25.28 -27.24
C ASN A 504 -7.78 -24.97 -26.75
N ASP A 505 -7.98 -23.79 -26.15
CA ASP A 505 -9.22 -23.27 -25.58
C ASP A 505 -9.89 -24.21 -24.56
N LYS A 506 -9.09 -25.07 -23.91
CA LYS A 506 -9.57 -26.07 -22.93
C LYS A 506 -8.78 -26.07 -21.64
N ASP A 507 -7.47 -25.95 -21.72
CA ASP A 507 -6.60 -26.07 -20.55
C ASP A 507 -6.24 -24.68 -20.01
N ASN A 508 -6.41 -24.42 -18.72
CA ASN A 508 -5.87 -23.24 -18.05
C ASN A 508 -4.43 -23.52 -17.58
N ILE A 509 -3.44 -22.73 -18.05
CA ILE A 509 -2.04 -22.91 -17.65
C ILE A 509 -1.36 -21.60 -17.27
N TYR A 510 -0.61 -21.61 -16.17
CA TYR A 510 0.17 -20.46 -15.74
C TYR A 510 1.31 -20.11 -16.69
N VAL A 511 1.42 -18.82 -16.97
CA VAL A 511 2.59 -18.26 -17.65
C VAL A 511 3.81 -18.26 -16.72
N ASN A 512 3.58 -18.01 -15.42
CA ASN A 512 4.61 -18.04 -14.38
C ASN A 512 4.02 -18.35 -13.00
N HIS A 513 4.38 -19.49 -12.41
CA HIS A 513 3.91 -19.91 -11.08
C HIS A 513 4.68 -19.27 -9.90
N ASN A 514 5.86 -18.69 -10.14
CA ASN A 514 6.73 -18.21 -9.06
C ASN A 514 6.17 -16.98 -8.31
N TYR A 515 5.28 -16.19 -8.94
CA TYR A 515 4.60 -15.08 -8.24
C TYR A 515 3.60 -15.60 -7.21
N ILE A 516 2.88 -16.68 -7.54
CA ILE A 516 1.96 -17.36 -6.64
C ILE A 516 2.73 -17.93 -5.45
N GLU A 517 3.83 -18.64 -5.69
CA GLU A 517 4.68 -19.18 -4.62
C GLU A 517 5.21 -18.09 -3.68
N LEU A 518 5.52 -16.89 -4.20
CA LEU A 518 5.93 -15.74 -3.39
C LEU A 518 4.79 -15.26 -2.48
N LEU A 519 3.59 -15.06 -3.03
CA LEU A 519 2.44 -14.57 -2.26
C LEU A 519 1.98 -15.61 -1.22
N ASP A 520 1.99 -16.89 -1.58
CA ASP A 520 1.66 -18.00 -0.67
C ASP A 520 2.67 -18.10 0.48
N SER A 521 3.98 -18.08 0.16
CA SER A 521 5.07 -18.09 1.15
C SER A 521 5.03 -16.90 2.11
N LEU A 522 4.51 -15.75 1.67
CA LEU A 522 4.31 -14.58 2.54
C LEU A 522 3.13 -14.78 3.50
N GLY A 523 2.04 -15.36 2.97
CA GLY A 523 0.75 -15.50 3.61
C GLY A 523 -0.16 -14.30 3.33
N MET A 524 -1.35 -14.58 2.75
CA MET A 524 -2.35 -13.56 2.41
C MET A 524 -2.87 -12.76 3.62
N ASN A 525 -2.69 -13.24 4.85
CA ASN A 525 -3.06 -12.50 6.05
C ASN A 525 -2.19 -11.25 6.29
N LYS A 526 -0.93 -11.23 5.81
CA LYS A 526 -0.01 -10.11 5.99
C LYS A 526 -0.11 -9.03 4.91
N ILE A 527 -0.67 -9.39 3.75
CA ILE A 527 -0.86 -8.52 2.60
C ILE A 527 -2.18 -7.77 2.79
N ASP A 528 -2.15 -6.45 2.68
CA ASP A 528 -3.33 -5.61 2.86
C ASP A 528 -4.20 -5.62 1.59
N TYR A 529 -3.59 -5.38 0.42
CA TYR A 529 -4.27 -5.37 -0.88
C TYR A 529 -3.40 -5.94 -2.01
N ILE A 530 -4.07 -6.48 -3.02
CA ILE A 530 -3.51 -6.84 -4.33
C ILE A 530 -4.10 -5.87 -5.36
N TRP A 531 -3.25 -5.02 -5.94
CA TRP A 531 -3.57 -4.13 -7.07
C TRP A 531 -3.43 -4.93 -8.37
N LEU A 532 -4.41 -5.79 -8.67
CA LEU A 532 -4.33 -6.69 -9.82
C LEU A 532 -4.30 -5.88 -11.12
N ASN A 533 -3.18 -5.90 -11.83
CA ASN A 533 -3.05 -5.27 -13.13
C ASN A 533 -3.86 -6.06 -14.17
N THR A 534 -4.97 -5.47 -14.61
CA THR A 534 -5.97 -6.15 -15.44
C THR A 534 -5.77 -5.95 -16.94
N PHE A 535 -4.73 -5.21 -17.33
CA PHE A 535 -4.32 -4.99 -18.70
C PHE A 535 -2.96 -5.66 -18.92
N ALA A 536 -2.84 -6.43 -20.00
CA ALA A 536 -1.63 -7.17 -20.33
C ALA A 536 -1.25 -6.96 -21.80
N ASP A 537 0.00 -7.27 -22.15
CA ASP A 537 0.52 -7.12 -23.51
C ASP A 537 -0.15 -8.04 -24.54
N LYS A 538 -0.93 -9.05 -24.09
CA LYS A 538 -1.62 -10.03 -24.93
C LYS A 538 -3.15 -9.96 -24.76
N PRO A 539 -3.89 -9.24 -25.63
CA PRO A 539 -5.36 -9.10 -25.51
C PRO A 539 -6.13 -10.37 -25.81
N SER A 540 -5.52 -11.31 -26.55
CA SER A 540 -6.16 -12.58 -26.93
C SER A 540 -6.12 -13.62 -25.81
N ASP A 541 -5.33 -13.37 -24.76
CA ASP A 541 -5.34 -14.21 -23.57
C ASP A 541 -6.66 -13.99 -22.82
N GLY A 542 -7.28 -15.09 -22.40
CA GLY A 542 -8.61 -15.06 -21.80
C GLY A 542 -8.76 -16.11 -20.71
N ILE A 543 -9.88 -16.04 -20.01
CA ILE A 543 -10.26 -16.94 -18.92
C ILE A 543 -11.64 -17.54 -19.22
N LEU A 544 -12.04 -18.60 -18.49
CA LEU A 544 -13.41 -19.09 -18.53
C LEU A 544 -14.29 -18.13 -17.74
N SER A 545 -15.38 -17.68 -18.36
CA SER A 545 -16.33 -16.72 -17.79
C SER A 545 -17.48 -17.40 -17.06
N PHE A 546 -18.28 -16.63 -16.34
CA PHE A 546 -19.55 -17.11 -15.78
C PHE A 546 -20.63 -17.34 -16.86
N TYR A 547 -20.43 -16.91 -18.11
CA TYR A 547 -21.33 -17.22 -19.20
C TYR A 547 -21.19 -18.67 -19.62
N LYS A 548 -22.32 -19.28 -19.96
CA LYS A 548 -22.39 -20.67 -20.40
C LYS A 548 -22.95 -20.75 -21.82
N ASP A 549 -22.45 -21.70 -22.58
CA ASP A 549 -23.01 -22.03 -23.88
C ASP A 549 -24.30 -22.87 -23.75
N LYS A 550 -24.80 -23.37 -24.88
CA LYS A 550 -26.04 -24.17 -24.93
C LYS A 550 -25.90 -25.53 -24.24
N ASP A 551 -24.67 -26.02 -24.11
CA ASP A 551 -24.34 -27.31 -23.50
C ASP A 551 -24.04 -27.15 -21.99
N GLY A 552 -24.04 -25.92 -21.49
CA GLY A 552 -23.83 -25.58 -20.08
C GLY A 552 -22.37 -25.39 -19.70
N GLU A 553 -21.47 -25.39 -20.69
CA GLU A 553 -20.03 -25.22 -20.54
C GLU A 553 -19.65 -23.73 -20.50
N HIS A 554 -18.63 -23.41 -19.70
CA HIS A 554 -18.18 -22.03 -19.54
C HIS A 554 -17.52 -21.52 -20.83
N ILE A 555 -17.79 -20.26 -21.20
CA ILE A 555 -17.26 -19.67 -22.44
C ILE A 555 -16.01 -18.85 -22.12
N LYS A 556 -14.98 -18.97 -22.98
CA LYS A 556 -13.79 -18.10 -22.95
C LYS A 556 -14.17 -16.64 -23.11
N ILE A 557 -13.59 -15.78 -22.28
CA ILE A 557 -13.70 -14.33 -22.40
C ILE A 557 -12.31 -13.70 -22.39
N THR A 558 -12.10 -12.80 -23.34
CA THR A 558 -10.90 -11.96 -23.44
C THR A 558 -11.27 -10.50 -23.18
N PRO A 559 -10.29 -9.62 -22.91
CA PRO A 559 -10.54 -8.18 -22.87
C PRO A 559 -11.18 -7.62 -24.15
N ALA A 560 -10.88 -8.19 -25.31
CA ALA A 560 -11.41 -7.77 -26.61
C ALA A 560 -12.91 -8.09 -26.78
N ASP A 561 -13.43 -9.10 -26.08
CA ASP A 561 -14.86 -9.48 -26.10
C ASP A 561 -15.75 -8.53 -25.26
N GLY A 562 -15.12 -7.57 -24.57
CA GLY A 562 -15.77 -6.57 -23.73
C GLY A 562 -15.08 -6.47 -22.37
N TYR A 563 -14.31 -5.41 -22.17
CA TYR A 563 -13.45 -5.27 -21.00
C TYR A 563 -14.24 -5.30 -19.67
N ALA A 564 -15.42 -4.68 -19.61
CA ALA A 564 -16.28 -4.75 -18.42
C ALA A 564 -16.66 -6.19 -18.02
N LYS A 565 -17.04 -7.02 -19.01
CA LYS A 565 -17.41 -8.41 -18.81
C LYS A 565 -16.20 -9.26 -18.41
N PHE A 566 -15.04 -8.97 -19.00
CA PHE A 566 -13.78 -9.61 -18.64
C PHE A 566 -13.42 -9.32 -17.18
N LEU A 567 -13.46 -8.07 -16.73
CA LEU A 567 -13.16 -7.70 -15.35
C LEU A 567 -14.12 -8.35 -14.34
N ALA A 568 -15.42 -8.39 -14.64
CA ALA A 568 -16.39 -9.09 -13.81
C ALA A 568 -16.11 -10.60 -13.73
N SER A 569 -15.73 -11.21 -14.86
CA SER A 569 -15.37 -12.64 -14.93
C SER A 569 -14.07 -12.93 -14.18
N LEU A 570 -13.10 -12.00 -14.22
CA LEU A 570 -11.83 -12.12 -13.52
C LEU A 570 -12.03 -12.08 -11.99
N ALA A 571 -12.84 -11.14 -11.50
CA ALA A 571 -13.21 -11.12 -10.08
C ALA A 571 -14.00 -12.37 -9.68
N TRP A 572 -14.91 -12.85 -10.54
CA TRP A 572 -15.64 -14.10 -10.32
C TRP A 572 -14.71 -15.31 -10.19
N ALA A 573 -13.72 -15.43 -11.09
CA ALA A 573 -12.71 -16.49 -11.07
C ALA A 573 -11.88 -16.48 -9.76
N LEU A 574 -11.61 -15.30 -9.21
CA LEU A 574 -10.76 -15.14 -8.02
C LEU A 574 -11.51 -15.22 -6.69
N THR A 575 -12.79 -14.88 -6.66
CA THR A 575 -13.53 -14.63 -5.40
C THR A 575 -14.71 -15.56 -5.18
N THR A 576 -15.05 -16.40 -6.16
CA THR A 576 -16.14 -17.37 -6.04
C THR A 576 -15.64 -18.79 -6.21
N ARG A 577 -16.30 -19.74 -5.53
CA ARG A 577 -15.98 -21.15 -5.70
C ARG A 577 -16.22 -21.64 -7.14
N ALA A 578 -17.34 -21.24 -7.74
CA ALA A 578 -17.68 -21.62 -9.11
C ALA A 578 -16.65 -21.10 -10.12
N GLY A 579 -16.20 -19.85 -9.97
CA GLY A 579 -15.19 -19.27 -10.83
C GLY A 579 -13.81 -19.90 -10.66
N TYR A 580 -13.45 -20.22 -9.41
CA TYR A 580 -12.22 -20.93 -9.09
C TYR A 580 -12.20 -22.33 -9.70
N ASP A 581 -13.28 -23.10 -9.52
CA ASP A 581 -13.39 -24.46 -10.08
C ASP A 581 -13.40 -24.43 -11.62
N ALA A 582 -14.05 -23.43 -12.24
CA ALA A 582 -14.06 -23.28 -13.68
C ALA A 582 -12.70 -22.93 -14.27
N ASN A 583 -11.85 -22.20 -13.53
CA ASN A 583 -10.53 -21.77 -14.01
C ASN A 583 -9.38 -22.54 -13.33
N MET A 584 -9.67 -23.76 -12.84
CA MET A 584 -8.67 -24.60 -12.22
C MET A 584 -7.55 -24.92 -13.24
N PRO A 585 -6.29 -24.70 -12.91
CA PRO A 585 -5.19 -25.00 -13.81
C PRO A 585 -5.08 -26.49 -14.05
N LYS A 586 -4.65 -26.87 -15.26
CA LYS A 586 -4.50 -28.28 -15.66
C LYS A 586 -3.61 -29.10 -14.73
N TYR A 587 -2.60 -28.48 -14.12
CA TYR A 587 -1.64 -29.11 -13.21
C TYR A 587 -1.85 -28.65 -11.77
N ASP A 588 -3.09 -28.61 -11.30
CA ASP A 588 -3.51 -28.15 -9.96
C ASP A 588 -2.80 -28.82 -8.78
N GLU A 589 -2.35 -30.07 -8.94
CA GLU A 589 -1.53 -30.76 -7.93
C GLU A 589 -0.17 -30.09 -7.69
N ILE A 590 0.37 -29.39 -8.70
CA ILE A 590 1.69 -28.75 -8.65
C ILE A 590 1.62 -27.23 -8.78
N ASP A 591 0.53 -26.68 -9.33
CA ASP A 591 0.32 -25.25 -9.52
C ASP A 591 -0.98 -24.81 -8.83
N LYS A 592 -0.98 -24.86 -7.50
CA LYS A 592 -2.18 -24.50 -6.74
C LYS A 592 -2.53 -23.03 -6.96
N PRO A 593 -3.79 -22.69 -7.30
CA PRO A 593 -4.18 -21.30 -7.45
C PRO A 593 -4.22 -20.58 -6.10
N LEU A 594 -3.76 -19.32 -6.10
CA LEU A 594 -3.80 -18.47 -4.92
C LEU A 594 -5.25 -18.08 -4.57
N HIS A 595 -5.64 -18.27 -3.31
CA HIS A 595 -6.89 -17.73 -2.81
C HIS A 595 -6.70 -16.27 -2.35
N ILE A 596 -7.35 -15.33 -3.05
CA ILE A 596 -7.38 -13.91 -2.67
C ILE A 596 -8.75 -13.57 -2.07
N PRO A 597 -8.82 -13.13 -0.80
CA PRO A 597 -10.06 -12.62 -0.23
C PRO A 597 -10.59 -11.43 -1.03
N ALA A 598 -11.91 -11.40 -1.28
CA ALA A 598 -12.53 -10.34 -2.08
C ALA A 598 -12.26 -8.93 -1.54
N ASN A 599 -12.21 -8.76 -0.22
CA ASN A 599 -11.89 -7.49 0.44
C ASN A 599 -10.41 -7.06 0.32
N LYS A 600 -9.56 -7.86 -0.31
CA LYS A 600 -8.16 -7.54 -0.62
C LYS A 600 -7.89 -7.38 -2.12
N LEU A 601 -8.84 -7.75 -2.98
CA LEU A 601 -8.71 -7.68 -4.43
C LEU A 601 -9.08 -6.28 -4.93
N VAL A 602 -8.14 -5.54 -5.51
CA VAL A 602 -8.39 -4.26 -6.16
C VAL A 602 -8.05 -4.39 -7.64
N LEU A 603 -8.98 -4.02 -8.51
CA LEU A 603 -8.74 -4.08 -9.96
C LEU A 603 -8.04 -2.80 -10.42
N MET A 604 -6.80 -2.92 -10.88
CA MET A 604 -6.07 -1.81 -11.49
C MET A 604 -6.44 -1.71 -12.98
N ILE A 605 -6.97 -0.56 -13.36
CA ILE A 605 -7.48 -0.25 -14.71
C ILE A 605 -6.71 0.94 -15.30
N PRO A 606 -6.60 1.03 -16.64
CA PRO A 606 -6.06 2.21 -17.29
C PRO A 606 -6.99 3.41 -17.11
N ALA A 607 -6.41 4.59 -16.88
CA ALA A 607 -7.18 5.83 -16.76
C ALA A 607 -7.85 6.22 -18.08
N THR A 608 -7.12 6.06 -19.20
CA THR A 608 -7.50 6.55 -20.53
C THR A 608 -6.95 5.64 -21.63
N LYS A 609 -7.38 5.89 -22.88
CA LYS A 609 -6.74 5.31 -24.06
C LYS A 609 -5.29 5.80 -24.15
N GLY A 610 -4.41 4.98 -24.72
CA GLY A 610 -2.99 5.31 -24.87
C GLY A 610 -2.16 5.12 -23.60
N THR A 611 -2.76 4.70 -22.49
CA THR A 611 -2.02 4.27 -21.30
C THR A 611 -1.31 2.93 -21.50
N THR A 612 -1.80 2.07 -22.40
CA THR A 612 -1.26 0.73 -22.69
C THR A 612 -0.92 0.56 -24.17
N HIS A 613 -0.03 -0.38 -24.49
CA HIS A 613 0.47 -0.64 -25.85
C HIS A 613 -0.57 -1.35 -26.74
N SER A 614 -0.43 -1.21 -28.06
CA SER A 614 -1.22 -1.85 -29.13
C SER A 614 -2.65 -1.31 -29.25
N ASP A 615 -3.35 -1.58 -30.36
CA ASP A 615 -4.70 -1.08 -30.71
C ASP A 615 -5.85 -1.50 -29.75
N MET A 616 -5.56 -1.72 -28.47
CA MET A 616 -6.41 -2.29 -27.45
C MET A 616 -7.19 -1.21 -26.69
N VAL A 617 -8.51 -1.36 -26.61
CA VAL A 617 -9.39 -0.44 -25.88
C VAL A 617 -9.63 -0.98 -24.47
N TYR A 618 -8.60 -0.90 -23.61
CA TYR A 618 -8.72 -1.18 -22.16
C TYR A 618 -9.26 0.04 -21.40
N VAL A 619 -10.28 0.70 -21.94
CA VAL A 619 -10.82 1.93 -21.34
C VAL A 619 -12.25 1.67 -20.92
N LEU A 620 -12.58 2.08 -19.70
CA LEU A 620 -13.93 1.97 -19.16
C LEU A 620 -14.56 3.36 -19.09
N SER A 621 -15.75 3.49 -19.67
CA SER A 621 -16.63 4.61 -19.36
C SER A 621 -17.30 4.41 -17.99
N GLU A 622 -17.98 5.45 -17.50
CA GLU A 622 -18.81 5.36 -16.30
C GLU A 622 -19.88 4.25 -16.42
N LYS A 623 -20.44 4.07 -17.62
CA LYS A 623 -21.40 3.00 -17.89
C LYS A 623 -20.76 1.62 -17.75
N ASP A 624 -19.54 1.47 -18.24
CA ASP A 624 -18.82 0.20 -18.18
C ASP A 624 -18.45 -0.15 -16.72
N ILE A 625 -18.02 0.83 -15.92
CA ILE A 625 -17.76 0.63 -14.48
C ILE A 625 -19.03 0.16 -13.74
N LYS A 626 -20.18 0.78 -14.03
CA LYS A 626 -21.47 0.35 -13.48
C LYS A 626 -21.84 -1.07 -13.93
N GLU A 627 -21.57 -1.41 -15.18
CA GLU A 627 -21.77 -2.77 -15.72
C GLU A 627 -20.88 -3.80 -14.99
N VAL A 628 -19.59 -3.51 -14.79
CA VAL A 628 -18.67 -4.37 -14.04
C VAL A 628 -19.26 -4.73 -12.66
N VAL A 629 -19.64 -3.71 -11.89
CA VAL A 629 -20.18 -3.90 -10.52
C VAL A 629 -21.51 -4.67 -10.55
N SER A 630 -22.38 -4.36 -11.51
CA SER A 630 -23.66 -5.07 -11.67
C SER A 630 -23.47 -6.53 -12.01
N LEU A 631 -22.55 -6.85 -12.94
CA LEU A 631 -22.23 -8.22 -13.33
C LEU A 631 -21.60 -8.99 -12.17
N MET A 632 -20.70 -8.38 -11.41
CA MET A 632 -20.12 -9.02 -10.22
C MET A 632 -21.20 -9.37 -9.20
N LYS A 633 -22.09 -8.41 -8.89
CA LYS A 633 -23.22 -8.63 -7.96
C LYS A 633 -24.14 -9.74 -8.44
N GLY A 634 -24.48 -9.78 -9.73
CA GLY A 634 -25.34 -10.82 -10.32
C GLY A 634 -24.72 -12.22 -10.29
N ASN A 635 -23.40 -12.31 -10.22
CA ASN A 635 -22.65 -13.58 -10.24
C ASN A 635 -21.97 -13.89 -8.90
N ASN A 636 -22.39 -13.24 -7.81
CA ASN A 636 -21.85 -13.41 -6.46
C ASN A 636 -20.33 -13.15 -6.32
N ALA A 637 -19.74 -12.45 -7.29
CA ALA A 637 -18.36 -12.00 -7.23
C ALA A 637 -18.26 -10.68 -6.45
N SER A 638 -17.11 -10.44 -5.85
CA SER A 638 -16.86 -9.22 -5.08
C SER A 638 -15.40 -8.81 -5.20
N PHE A 639 -15.10 -7.59 -4.76
CA PHE A 639 -13.78 -6.98 -4.77
C PHE A 639 -13.74 -5.82 -3.76
N ALA A 640 -12.58 -5.23 -3.54
CA ALA A 640 -12.36 -4.15 -2.58
C ALA A 640 -12.47 -2.75 -3.21
N GLY A 641 -12.31 -2.63 -4.53
CA GLY A 641 -12.40 -1.36 -5.26
C GLY A 641 -11.51 -1.31 -6.49
N PHE A 642 -11.20 -0.10 -6.96
CA PHE A 642 -10.41 0.14 -8.17
C PHE A 642 -9.12 0.90 -7.87
N ALA A 643 -8.09 0.60 -8.67
CA ALA A 643 -6.88 1.40 -8.79
C ALA A 643 -6.77 1.95 -10.21
N VAL A 644 -6.21 3.15 -10.36
CA VAL A 644 -6.03 3.80 -11.66
C VAL A 644 -4.55 3.92 -11.98
N TRP A 645 -4.16 3.35 -13.13
CA TRP A 645 -2.89 3.61 -13.78
C TRP A 645 -3.14 4.63 -14.92
N SER A 646 -2.77 5.90 -14.81
CA SER A 646 -2.27 6.62 -13.63
C SER A 646 -2.96 7.98 -13.46
N ILE A 647 -2.75 8.63 -12.32
CA ILE A 647 -3.50 9.84 -11.93
C ILE A 647 -3.32 10.98 -12.95
N ASP A 648 -2.13 11.13 -13.51
CA ASP A 648 -1.80 12.13 -14.54
C ASP A 648 -2.55 11.90 -15.86
N PHE A 649 -2.73 10.64 -16.28
CA PHE A 649 -3.58 10.32 -17.43
C PHE A 649 -5.04 10.70 -17.15
N ASP A 650 -5.57 10.38 -15.96
CA ASP A 650 -6.95 10.76 -15.63
C ASP A 650 -7.11 12.29 -15.55
N ALA A 651 -6.08 13.02 -15.10
CA ALA A 651 -6.07 14.48 -15.05
C ALA A 651 -5.98 15.16 -16.43
N THR A 652 -5.60 14.44 -17.48
CA THR A 652 -5.31 14.99 -18.81
C THR A 652 -6.57 15.11 -19.65
N ASN A 653 -6.81 16.26 -20.27
CA ASN A 653 -7.87 16.38 -21.28
C ASN A 653 -7.39 15.80 -22.61
N ILE A 654 -8.16 14.89 -23.20
CA ILE A 654 -7.85 14.25 -24.49
C ILE A 654 -8.99 14.59 -25.45
N ASN A 655 -8.69 15.30 -26.54
CA ASN A 655 -9.70 15.71 -27.49
C ASN A 655 -9.99 14.59 -28.50
N ASN A 656 -11.15 14.68 -29.15
CA ASN A 656 -11.49 13.78 -30.24
C ASN A 656 -10.43 13.89 -31.36
N GLY A 657 -9.88 12.74 -31.78
CA GLY A 657 -8.81 12.66 -32.77
C GLY A 657 -7.42 12.45 -32.17
N ASP A 658 -7.14 12.91 -30.95
CA ASP A 658 -5.79 12.87 -30.33
C ASP A 658 -5.28 11.43 -30.11
N LEU A 659 -6.19 10.49 -29.84
CA LEU A 659 -5.89 9.06 -29.67
C LEU A 659 -6.90 8.18 -30.44
N GLY A 660 -7.32 8.66 -31.61
CA GLY A 660 -8.26 7.98 -32.50
C GLY A 660 -9.59 8.70 -32.64
N ASN A 661 -10.28 8.40 -33.73
CA ASN A 661 -11.59 8.94 -34.04
C ASN A 661 -12.61 8.41 -33.01
N ASP A 662 -13.45 9.28 -32.48
CA ASP A 662 -14.53 8.99 -31.53
C ASP A 662 -14.10 8.66 -30.09
N TYR A 663 -12.85 8.97 -29.71
CA TYR A 663 -12.40 8.90 -28.31
C TYR A 663 -12.05 10.28 -27.76
N SER A 664 -12.59 10.60 -26.59
CA SER A 664 -12.22 11.79 -25.82
C SER A 664 -12.20 11.46 -24.34
N HIS A 665 -11.34 12.13 -23.57
CA HIS A 665 -11.31 12.00 -22.12
C HIS A 665 -11.51 13.36 -21.46
N LYS A 666 -12.47 13.42 -20.53
CA LYS A 666 -12.63 14.57 -19.65
C LYS A 666 -11.79 14.33 -18.40
N PRO A 667 -10.99 15.32 -17.95
CA PRO A 667 -10.22 15.21 -16.73
C PRO A 667 -11.03 14.70 -15.55
N TRP A 668 -10.48 13.73 -14.83
CA TRP A 668 -11.01 13.13 -13.59
C TRP A 668 -12.29 12.31 -13.73
N SER A 669 -12.71 12.02 -14.96
CA SER A 669 -13.94 11.28 -15.20
C SER A 669 -13.84 9.82 -14.73
N THR A 670 -12.66 9.19 -14.85
CA THR A 670 -12.47 7.82 -14.38
C THR A 670 -12.54 7.75 -12.86
N THR A 671 -11.84 8.65 -12.15
CA THR A 671 -11.88 8.71 -10.68
C THR A 671 -13.27 9.05 -10.15
N ALA A 672 -13.99 9.95 -10.81
CA ALA A 672 -15.38 10.26 -10.43
C ALA A 672 -16.29 9.04 -10.58
N ALA A 673 -16.09 8.20 -11.59
CA ALA A 673 -16.89 7.01 -11.82
C ALA A 673 -16.61 5.90 -10.77
N ILE A 674 -15.38 5.78 -10.28
CA ILE A 674 -15.01 4.75 -9.29
C ILE A 674 -15.22 5.19 -7.83
N SER A 675 -15.27 6.49 -7.53
CA SER A 675 -15.36 6.97 -6.14
C SER A 675 -16.69 6.67 -5.47
N ASP A 676 -17.76 6.56 -6.26
CA ASP A 676 -19.14 6.52 -5.76
C ASP A 676 -19.80 5.15 -5.96
N ILE A 677 -19.01 4.11 -6.24
CA ILE A 677 -19.54 2.77 -6.44
C ILE A 677 -20.04 2.15 -5.14
N SER A 678 -21.08 1.33 -5.26
CA SER A 678 -21.50 0.42 -4.18
C SER A 678 -20.81 -0.93 -4.40
N LEU A 679 -19.93 -1.33 -3.48
CA LEU A 679 -19.27 -2.62 -3.57
C LEU A 679 -20.30 -3.77 -3.53
N PRO A 680 -20.14 -4.80 -4.38
CA PRO A 680 -20.92 -6.03 -4.25
C PRO A 680 -20.74 -6.64 -2.85
N PRO A 681 -21.76 -7.31 -2.29
CA PRO A 681 -21.62 -8.00 -1.02
C PRO A 681 -20.65 -9.18 -1.14
N ILE A 682 -19.89 -9.44 -0.07
CA ILE A 682 -19.04 -10.62 0.02
C ILE A 682 -19.93 -11.82 0.39
N VAL A 683 -20.45 -12.52 -0.62
CA VAL A 683 -21.37 -13.67 -0.46
C VAL A 683 -20.61 -15.00 -0.39
N SER A 684 -19.51 -15.12 -1.14
CA SER A 684 -18.72 -16.35 -1.25
C SER A 684 -17.45 -16.24 -0.41
N GLN A 685 -17.28 -17.13 0.56
CA GLN A 685 -15.96 -17.44 1.13
C GLN A 685 -15.48 -18.72 0.46
N LEU A 686 -14.34 -18.67 -0.25
CA LEU A 686 -13.62 -19.88 -0.60
C LEU A 686 -13.17 -20.51 0.72
N LYS A 687 -13.95 -21.48 1.22
CA LYS A 687 -13.58 -22.31 2.36
C LYS A 687 -12.74 -23.46 1.84
N ASP A 688 -11.66 -23.79 2.54
CA ASP A 688 -10.98 -25.07 2.40
C ASP A 688 -11.94 -26.18 2.84
N GLN A 689 -12.78 -26.65 1.93
CA GLN A 689 -13.48 -27.91 2.12
C GLN A 689 -12.50 -29.01 1.73
N ILE A 690 -11.94 -29.68 2.74
CA ILE A 690 -11.63 -31.11 2.62
C ILE A 690 -12.90 -31.74 2.03
N LYS A 691 -12.79 -32.38 0.85
CA LYS A 691 -13.88 -33.17 0.27
C LYS A 691 -14.27 -34.28 1.25
N GLN A 692 -15.17 -33.97 2.17
CA GLN A 692 -16.00 -34.95 2.86
C GLN A 692 -17.30 -35.01 2.09
N GLU A 693 -17.43 -36.03 1.23
CA GLU A 693 -18.74 -36.46 0.76
C GLU A 693 -19.59 -36.81 1.98
N THR A 694 -20.69 -36.08 2.15
CA THR A 694 -21.69 -36.34 3.16
C THR A 694 -22.45 -37.61 2.76
N LYS A 695 -22.14 -38.74 3.40
CA LYS A 695 -23.13 -39.80 3.62
C LYS A 695 -23.49 -39.83 5.10
N ALA A 696 -24.78 -39.75 5.37
CA ALA A 696 -25.36 -39.64 6.70
C ALA A 696 -25.10 -40.87 7.59
N THR A 697 -24.81 -40.57 8.86
CA THR A 697 -25.09 -41.32 10.12
C THR A 697 -24.45 -42.70 10.40
N SER A 698 -23.35 -42.65 11.18
CA SER A 698 -23.06 -43.20 12.55
C SER A 698 -23.21 -44.71 12.89
N PRO A 699 -22.58 -45.20 13.98
CA PRO A 699 -21.14 -45.17 14.36
C PRO A 699 -20.66 -46.57 14.84
N ILE A 700 -19.33 -46.79 14.98
CA ILE A 700 -18.69 -47.55 16.09
C ILE A 700 -17.16 -47.46 15.92
N GLN A 701 -16.51 -47.06 17.02
CA GLN A 701 -15.07 -47.07 17.25
C GLN A 701 -14.55 -48.49 17.39
N GLU A 702 -13.36 -48.79 16.87
CA GLU A 702 -12.21 -49.14 17.71
C GLU A 702 -10.92 -49.24 16.89
N GLN A 703 -9.83 -48.86 17.55
CA GLN A 703 -8.47 -48.81 17.06
C GLN A 703 -7.97 -50.23 16.70
N GLU A 704 -7.13 -50.35 15.68
CA GLU A 704 -5.77 -50.87 15.87
C GLU A 704 -4.96 -50.84 14.56
N GLN A 705 -3.68 -50.54 14.73
CA GLN A 705 -2.66 -50.49 13.69
C GLN A 705 -2.45 -51.87 13.06
N SER A 706 -2.31 -51.95 11.74
CA SER A 706 -1.41 -52.98 11.18
C SER A 706 -0.90 -52.58 9.79
N ILE A 707 0.39 -52.83 9.61
CA ILE A 707 1.24 -52.60 8.44
C ILE A 707 0.75 -53.49 7.29
N ASP A 708 0.36 -52.93 6.13
CA ASP A 708 0.06 -53.77 4.96
C ASP A 708 1.37 -54.10 4.20
N THR A 709 1.59 -55.40 4.06
CA THR A 709 2.82 -56.03 3.54
C THR A 709 2.71 -56.44 2.07
N GLY A 710 1.64 -56.02 1.37
CA GLY A 710 1.51 -56.20 -0.08
C GLY A 710 1.17 -57.63 -0.52
N ILE A 711 0.52 -58.44 0.33
CA ILE A 711 0.08 -59.82 0.02
C ILE A 711 -1.41 -60.00 0.37
N ILE A 712 -2.23 -60.45 -0.60
CA ILE A 712 -3.70 -60.54 -0.49
C ILE A 712 -4.13 -62.01 -0.28
N ASN A 713 -5.02 -62.36 0.65
CA ASN A 713 -5.50 -63.76 0.76
C ASN A 713 -6.58 -64.05 -0.30
N TYR A 714 -6.49 -65.16 -1.05
CA TYR A 714 -7.50 -65.53 -2.04
C TYR A 714 -8.70 -66.21 -1.36
N PRO A 715 -9.98 -65.90 -1.71
CA PRO A 715 -10.46 -65.17 -2.89
C PRO A 715 -10.79 -63.67 -2.68
N ASP A 716 -10.08 -62.94 -1.81
CA ASP A 716 -10.40 -61.54 -1.52
C ASP A 716 -9.92 -60.60 -2.65
N LYS A 717 -10.72 -59.60 -3.02
CA LYS A 717 -10.44 -58.62 -4.10
C LYS A 717 -10.37 -59.18 -5.53
N ILE A 718 -11.03 -60.31 -5.82
CA ILE A 718 -11.26 -60.79 -7.20
C ILE A 718 -11.97 -59.70 -8.01
N GLY A 719 -11.35 -59.25 -9.11
CA GLY A 719 -11.74 -58.11 -9.94
C GLY A 719 -10.72 -56.96 -9.93
N ALA A 720 -9.82 -56.94 -8.94
CA ALA A 720 -8.82 -55.88 -8.74
C ALA A 720 -7.36 -56.39 -8.74
N TYR A 721 -7.12 -57.67 -9.06
CA TYR A 721 -5.77 -58.20 -9.23
C TYR A 721 -5.13 -57.65 -10.49
N ASN A 722 -3.86 -57.29 -10.39
CA ASN A 722 -2.99 -56.94 -11.52
C ASN A 722 -1.81 -57.92 -11.58
N VAL A 723 -0.96 -57.81 -12.60
CA VAL A 723 0.18 -58.72 -12.77
C VAL A 723 1.12 -58.75 -11.56
N ASP A 724 1.16 -57.68 -10.76
CA ASP A 724 2.03 -57.55 -9.59
C ASP A 724 1.40 -57.97 -8.27
N THR A 725 0.13 -58.38 -8.31
CA THR A 725 -0.59 -58.83 -7.12
C THR A 725 -0.09 -60.20 -6.67
N ILE A 726 0.42 -60.28 -5.44
CA ILE A 726 0.78 -61.55 -4.80
C ILE A 726 -0.37 -61.96 -3.88
N ILE A 727 -0.95 -63.12 -4.16
CA ILE A 727 -2.00 -63.70 -3.33
C ILE A 727 -1.46 -64.83 -2.45
N ASN A 728 -2.14 -65.14 -1.36
CA ASN A 728 -1.89 -66.32 -0.53
C ASN A 728 -3.14 -67.22 -0.57
N PHE A 729 -2.96 -68.48 -0.95
CA PHE A 729 -4.03 -69.47 -1.01
C PHE A 729 -3.53 -70.81 -0.46
N GLN A 730 -4.22 -71.34 0.56
CA GLN A 730 -3.87 -72.60 1.23
C GLN A 730 -2.40 -72.67 1.72
N GLY A 731 -1.89 -71.55 2.24
CA GLY A 731 -0.55 -71.48 2.83
C GLY A 731 0.60 -71.34 1.82
N LYS A 732 0.27 -71.19 0.53
CA LYS A 732 1.22 -70.98 -0.57
C LYS A 732 0.94 -69.63 -1.23
N LYS A 733 1.99 -68.92 -1.64
CA LYS A 733 1.84 -67.61 -2.30
C LYS A 733 1.81 -67.81 -3.81
N TYR A 734 0.98 -67.06 -4.53
CA TYR A 734 0.87 -67.12 -5.98
C TYR A 734 0.88 -65.71 -6.58
N LYS A 735 1.38 -65.58 -7.81
CA LYS A 735 1.35 -64.34 -8.60
C LYS A 735 0.83 -64.64 -10.00
N CYS A 736 0.14 -63.69 -10.62
CA CYS A 736 -0.33 -63.83 -12.00
C CYS A 736 0.84 -63.98 -12.96
N LYS A 737 0.68 -64.86 -13.97
CA LYS A 737 1.75 -65.20 -14.93
C LYS A 737 2.22 -64.01 -15.76
N SER A 738 1.29 -63.18 -16.25
CA SER A 738 1.60 -61.96 -16.99
C SER A 738 0.41 -61.00 -17.02
N ASN A 739 0.59 -59.81 -17.60
CA ASN A 739 -0.50 -58.84 -17.82
C ASN A 739 -1.60 -59.35 -18.78
N LEU A 740 -1.34 -60.37 -19.61
CA LEU A 740 -2.31 -60.94 -20.56
C LEU A 740 -3.35 -61.84 -19.85
N GLU A 741 -2.94 -62.56 -18.80
CA GLU A 741 -3.79 -63.49 -18.05
C GLU A 741 -4.50 -62.85 -16.83
N VAL A 742 -4.34 -61.53 -16.62
CA VAL A 742 -4.97 -60.78 -15.51
C VAL A 742 -6.49 -60.92 -15.47
N LYS A 743 -7.15 -61.04 -16.65
CA LYS A 743 -8.59 -61.33 -16.70
C LYS A 743 -8.95 -62.70 -16.13
N LEU A 744 -8.10 -63.71 -16.33
CA LEU A 744 -8.29 -65.06 -15.80
C LEU A 744 -7.98 -65.12 -14.30
N CYS A 745 -6.97 -64.39 -13.83
CA CYS A 745 -6.69 -64.24 -12.39
C CYS A 745 -7.87 -63.63 -11.62
N ASN A 746 -8.64 -62.75 -12.25
CA ASN A 746 -9.83 -62.13 -11.68
C ASN A 746 -11.13 -62.91 -11.95
N ASP A 747 -11.03 -64.18 -12.38
CA ASP A 747 -12.16 -65.08 -12.62
C ASP A 747 -12.13 -66.27 -11.64
N LYS A 748 -13.28 -66.56 -11.03
CA LYS A 748 -13.45 -67.65 -10.06
C LYS A 748 -13.31 -69.05 -10.69
N GLY A 749 -13.38 -69.19 -12.01
CA GLY A 749 -13.15 -70.46 -12.73
C GLY A 749 -11.68 -70.91 -12.76
N TYR A 750 -10.74 -70.02 -12.45
CA TYR A 750 -9.29 -70.24 -12.55
C TYR A 750 -8.59 -70.14 -11.18
N ILE A 751 -9.21 -70.71 -10.14
CA ILE A 751 -8.66 -70.70 -8.78
C ILE A 751 -7.25 -71.33 -8.72
N PRO A 752 -6.30 -70.78 -7.93
CA PRO A 752 -4.99 -71.40 -7.76
C PRO A 752 -5.13 -72.86 -7.27
N ASN A 753 -4.37 -73.78 -7.84
CA ASN A 753 -4.45 -75.24 -7.54
C ASN A 753 -5.76 -75.95 -7.94
N GLY A 754 -6.67 -75.29 -8.68
CA GLY A 754 -7.86 -75.90 -9.29
C GLY A 754 -7.62 -76.42 -10.71
N LEU A 755 -8.65 -77.05 -11.32
CA LEU A 755 -8.55 -77.76 -12.62
C LEU A 755 -7.94 -76.91 -13.75
N TYR A 756 -8.18 -75.59 -13.75
CA TYR A 756 -7.66 -74.64 -14.74
C TYR A 756 -6.72 -73.57 -14.15
N GLY A 757 -6.36 -73.66 -12.86
CA GLY A 757 -5.59 -72.62 -12.15
C GLY A 757 -4.17 -72.42 -12.66
N TYR A 758 -3.55 -73.47 -13.19
CA TYR A 758 -2.21 -73.41 -13.79
C TYR A 758 -2.13 -72.53 -15.04
N LEU A 759 -3.27 -72.12 -15.62
CA LEU A 759 -3.30 -71.21 -16.76
C LEU A 759 -3.18 -69.73 -16.33
N ALA A 760 -3.47 -69.40 -15.07
CA ALA A 760 -3.47 -68.02 -14.57
C ALA A 760 -2.38 -67.72 -13.53
N TRP A 761 -1.92 -68.71 -12.75
CA TRP A 761 -1.10 -68.49 -11.54
C TRP A 761 0.26 -69.21 -11.54
N ASP A 762 1.28 -68.56 -10.96
CA ASP A 762 2.60 -69.11 -10.59
C ASP A 762 2.81 -69.07 -9.07
N GLU A 763 3.26 -70.19 -8.46
CA GLU A 763 3.52 -70.30 -7.01
C GLU A 763 4.90 -69.73 -6.61
N ILE A 764 4.98 -69.04 -5.46
CA ILE A 764 6.18 -68.38 -4.90
C ILE A 764 6.53 -69.00 -3.54
N ASP A 765 7.60 -69.78 -3.48
CA ASP A 765 8.04 -70.47 -2.26
C ASP A 765 9.29 -69.83 -1.61
N SER A 766 9.34 -69.76 -0.27
CA SER A 766 10.30 -68.96 0.52
C SER A 766 11.30 -69.79 1.34
N ALA A 767 12.50 -70.06 0.77
CA ALA A 767 13.82 -70.30 1.43
C ALA A 767 14.00 -71.55 2.35
N LYS A 768 15.12 -72.30 2.43
CA LYS A 768 16.58 -71.99 2.39
C LYS A 768 17.46 -73.24 2.12
N GLN A 769 18.59 -72.99 1.40
CA GLN A 769 19.99 -73.48 1.60
C GLN A 769 20.32 -74.98 1.33
N THR A 770 21.40 -75.40 0.63
CA THR A 770 22.68 -74.77 0.23
C THR A 770 23.42 -75.62 -0.83
N LYS A 771 23.95 -75.00 -1.89
CA LYS A 771 25.39 -74.97 -2.30
C LYS A 771 25.57 -74.67 -3.80
N VAL A 772 26.10 -73.46 -4.05
CA VAL A 772 27.09 -73.07 -5.08
C VAL A 772 26.76 -73.38 -6.56
N LYS A 773 26.41 -72.32 -7.32
CA LYS A 773 27.20 -71.81 -8.47
C LYS A 773 26.57 -70.50 -9.02
N ARG A 774 27.38 -69.44 -9.03
CA ARG A 774 27.10 -68.11 -9.63
C ARG A 774 26.71 -68.22 -11.12
N LYS A 775 25.66 -67.50 -11.54
CA LYS A 775 25.47 -67.06 -12.93
C LYS A 775 25.29 -65.53 -12.97
N GLN A 776 25.84 -64.95 -14.03
CA GLN A 776 26.51 -63.65 -14.08
C GLN A 776 25.56 -62.45 -14.30
N ARG A 777 25.98 -61.31 -13.72
CA ARG A 777 25.53 -59.96 -14.07
C ARG A 777 25.95 -59.63 -15.51
N LYS A 778 24.97 -59.29 -16.37
CA LYS A 778 25.22 -58.66 -17.68
C LYS A 778 25.49 -57.16 -17.47
N LEU A 779 26.45 -56.62 -18.22
CA LEU A 779 26.74 -55.19 -18.27
C LEU A 779 25.66 -54.45 -19.04
N ALA A 780 25.29 -53.26 -18.58
CA ALA A 780 24.45 -52.36 -19.36
C ALA A 780 25.28 -51.54 -20.36
N VAL A 781 24.68 -51.23 -21.50
CA VAL A 781 25.30 -50.43 -22.57
C VAL A 781 25.71 -49.06 -22.02
N GLY A 782 26.94 -48.65 -22.30
CA GLY A 782 27.50 -47.38 -21.80
C GLY A 782 27.98 -47.41 -20.35
N GLU A 783 27.82 -48.53 -19.63
CA GLU A 783 28.37 -48.68 -18.28
C GLU A 783 29.91 -48.75 -18.34
N ILE A 784 30.59 -47.67 -17.92
CA ILE A 784 32.06 -47.64 -17.89
C ILE A 784 32.56 -48.51 -16.74
N VAL A 785 33.31 -49.57 -17.06
CA VAL A 785 33.82 -50.54 -16.07
C VAL A 785 35.35 -50.66 -16.09
N LYS A 786 35.96 -51.03 -14.95
CA LYS A 786 37.41 -51.28 -14.87
C LYS A 786 37.77 -52.65 -15.45
N TYR A 787 38.64 -52.69 -16.45
CA TYR A 787 39.23 -53.92 -16.98
C TYR A 787 40.10 -54.58 -15.89
N PRO A 788 40.08 -55.92 -15.69
CA PRO A 788 39.49 -56.98 -16.53
C PRO A 788 38.12 -57.50 -16.04
N LYS A 789 37.31 -56.71 -15.33
CA LYS A 789 36.01 -57.19 -14.82
C LYS A 789 35.02 -57.34 -15.98
N PHE A 790 34.34 -58.49 -16.04
CA PHE A 790 33.32 -58.83 -17.06
C PHE A 790 33.84 -59.23 -18.45
N ILE A 791 35.08 -59.72 -18.54
CA ILE A 791 35.58 -60.43 -19.72
C ILE A 791 34.61 -61.58 -20.09
N GLY A 792 34.16 -61.58 -21.34
CA GLY A 792 33.09 -62.43 -21.87
C GLY A 792 31.77 -61.70 -22.14
N ASN A 793 31.62 -60.46 -21.64
CA ASN A 793 30.39 -59.67 -21.73
C ASN A 793 30.61 -58.24 -22.28
N TYR A 794 31.78 -57.91 -22.83
CA TYR A 794 31.99 -56.63 -23.50
C TYR A 794 31.37 -56.67 -24.89
N SER A 795 30.83 -55.54 -25.34
CA SER A 795 30.29 -55.34 -26.69
C SER A 795 31.08 -54.25 -27.43
N VAL A 796 31.00 -54.20 -28.76
CA VAL A 796 31.63 -53.12 -29.54
C VAL A 796 31.05 -51.78 -29.09
N GLY A 797 31.91 -50.79 -28.84
CA GLY A 797 31.56 -49.51 -28.24
C GLY A 797 31.59 -49.48 -26.71
N GLN A 798 31.88 -50.61 -26.06
CA GLN A 798 32.02 -50.64 -24.61
C GLN A 798 33.30 -49.93 -24.17
N ILE A 799 33.15 -48.93 -23.31
CA ILE A 799 34.29 -48.18 -22.74
C ILE A 799 34.75 -48.84 -21.44
N VAL A 800 36.03 -49.18 -21.36
CA VAL A 800 36.68 -49.74 -20.17
C VAL A 800 37.85 -48.88 -19.70
N ILE A 801 38.12 -48.90 -18.40
CA ILE A 801 39.27 -48.23 -17.78
C ILE A 801 40.34 -49.28 -17.48
N ALA A 802 41.55 -49.11 -18.04
CA ALA A 802 42.71 -49.96 -17.77
C ALA A 802 43.89 -49.06 -17.37
N GLY A 803 44.37 -49.19 -16.13
CA GLY A 803 45.28 -48.19 -15.56
C GLY A 803 44.59 -46.82 -15.44
N ASP A 804 45.27 -45.77 -15.90
CA ASP A 804 44.77 -44.38 -15.90
C ASP A 804 44.22 -43.93 -17.28
N ARG A 805 44.06 -44.88 -18.21
CA ARG A 805 43.65 -44.66 -19.61
C ARG A 805 42.29 -45.30 -19.91
N LYS A 806 41.51 -44.67 -20.81
CA LYS A 806 40.18 -45.14 -21.24
C LYS A 806 40.27 -45.74 -22.65
N PHE A 807 39.63 -46.89 -22.85
CA PHE A 807 39.66 -47.61 -24.11
C PHE A 807 38.26 -48.04 -24.53
N GLU A 808 37.94 -47.92 -25.81
CA GLU A 808 36.70 -48.39 -26.40
C GLU A 808 36.91 -49.70 -27.19
N CYS A 809 36.07 -50.70 -26.94
CA CYS A 809 36.12 -51.98 -27.65
C CYS A 809 35.72 -51.83 -29.12
N GLN A 810 36.61 -52.26 -30.04
CA GLN A 810 36.40 -52.16 -31.48
C GLN A 810 35.90 -53.48 -32.09
N LYS A 811 36.30 -54.63 -31.52
CA LYS A 811 35.96 -55.97 -32.02
C LYS A 811 35.64 -56.93 -30.88
N GLN A 812 34.36 -57.24 -30.72
CA GLN A 812 33.83 -57.96 -29.57
C GLN A 812 34.54 -59.29 -29.25
N GLU A 813 34.87 -60.10 -30.25
CA GLU A 813 35.53 -61.40 -30.07
C GLU A 813 36.94 -61.24 -29.47
N LEU A 814 37.69 -60.23 -29.91
CA LEU A 814 39.04 -59.95 -29.43
C LEU A 814 39.03 -59.20 -28.09
N CYS A 815 38.06 -58.31 -27.85
CA CYS A 815 37.89 -57.61 -26.58
C CYS A 815 37.59 -58.57 -25.41
N ASN A 816 37.01 -59.73 -25.71
CA ASN A 816 36.70 -60.75 -24.71
C ASN A 816 37.79 -61.83 -24.57
N ASP A 817 38.94 -61.71 -25.25
CA ASP A 817 40.13 -62.55 -25.11
C ASP A 817 41.26 -61.83 -24.35
N LYS A 818 41.76 -62.46 -23.28
CA LYS A 818 42.79 -61.90 -22.38
C LYS A 818 44.13 -61.65 -23.06
N SER A 819 44.40 -62.32 -24.18
CA SER A 819 45.62 -62.19 -24.99
C SER A 819 45.74 -60.81 -25.65
N TYR A 820 44.61 -60.12 -25.85
CA TYR A 820 44.48 -58.82 -26.53
C TYR A 820 44.14 -57.68 -25.56
N ARG A 821 44.72 -57.71 -24.35
CA ARG A 821 44.46 -56.69 -23.31
C ARG A 821 44.84 -55.26 -23.76
N PRO A 822 44.13 -54.21 -23.31
CA PRO A 822 44.28 -52.84 -23.85
C PRO A 822 45.71 -52.26 -23.84
N ILE A 823 46.51 -52.51 -22.80
CA ILE A 823 47.89 -51.99 -22.64
C ILE A 823 48.96 -53.05 -23.05
N GLY A 824 48.58 -54.09 -23.79
CA GLY A 824 49.47 -55.17 -24.22
C GLY A 824 50.02 -54.98 -25.65
N LYS A 825 51.09 -55.71 -26.01
CA LYS A 825 51.74 -55.66 -27.35
C LYS A 825 50.77 -55.86 -28.53
N SER A 826 49.64 -56.52 -28.28
CA SER A 826 48.61 -56.82 -29.29
C SER A 826 47.25 -56.14 -29.01
N GLY A 827 47.17 -55.22 -28.04
CA GLY A 827 45.91 -54.61 -27.57
C GLY A 827 45.23 -53.69 -28.59
N TYR A 828 46.00 -53.01 -29.42
CA TYR A 828 45.52 -52.07 -30.46
C TYR A 828 44.62 -52.71 -31.52
N LEU A 829 44.64 -54.05 -31.64
CA LEU A 829 43.78 -54.80 -32.56
C LEU A 829 42.34 -54.97 -32.05
N ALA A 830 42.14 -54.82 -30.74
CA ALA A 830 40.86 -55.00 -30.07
C ALA A 830 40.32 -53.70 -29.45
N TRP A 831 41.19 -52.77 -29.08
CA TRP A 831 40.88 -51.59 -28.28
C TRP A 831 41.42 -50.30 -28.91
N SER A 832 40.58 -49.27 -28.96
CA SER A 832 41.00 -47.91 -29.33
C SER A 832 41.20 -47.07 -28.07
N ASP A 833 42.31 -46.35 -27.98
CA ASP A 833 42.58 -45.46 -26.85
C ASP A 833 41.89 -44.11 -27.04
N ILE A 834 41.07 -43.73 -26.05
CA ILE A 834 40.27 -42.50 -26.07
C ILE A 834 40.62 -41.59 -24.87
N THR A 835 41.80 -41.75 -24.28
CA THR A 835 42.20 -41.04 -23.05
C THR A 835 42.36 -39.53 -23.27
N ASP A 836 42.91 -39.14 -24.41
CA ASP A 836 43.14 -37.73 -24.79
C ASP A 836 42.13 -37.25 -25.84
N ASP A 837 41.03 -38.00 -26.07
CA ASP A 837 39.99 -37.59 -27.02
C ASP A 837 39.08 -36.53 -26.39
N VAL A 838 39.42 -35.28 -26.70
CA VAL A 838 38.80 -34.06 -26.19
C VAL A 838 37.49 -33.71 -26.89
N ALA A 839 36.90 -34.61 -27.70
CA ALA A 839 35.56 -34.46 -28.27
C ALA A 839 34.44 -34.30 -27.21
N HIS A 840 34.80 -34.46 -25.93
CA HIS A 840 33.94 -34.27 -24.75
C HIS A 840 34.16 -32.98 -23.94
N LEU A 841 35.00 -32.01 -24.34
CA LEU A 841 35.11 -30.72 -23.61
C LEU A 841 35.33 -29.49 -24.53
N ALA A 842 34.21 -28.77 -24.76
CA ALA A 842 34.02 -27.34 -25.02
C ALA A 842 34.93 -26.55 -25.99
N THR A 843 34.31 -25.89 -26.98
CA THR A 843 34.62 -24.49 -27.35
C THR A 843 33.48 -23.88 -28.17
N GLU A 844 33.11 -22.64 -27.84
CA GLU A 844 32.05 -21.87 -28.49
C GLU A 844 32.32 -21.68 -29.99
N ALA A 845 31.45 -22.24 -30.82
CA ALA A 845 31.29 -21.88 -32.22
C ALA A 845 29.84 -22.13 -32.59
N LYS A 846 29.17 -21.08 -33.12
CA LYS A 846 27.83 -21.06 -33.75
C LYS A 846 27.10 -22.41 -33.68
N GLN A 847 26.11 -22.53 -32.79
CA GLN A 847 25.31 -23.76 -32.65
C GLN A 847 24.85 -24.23 -34.04
N VAL A 848 25.43 -25.33 -34.51
CA VAL A 848 25.07 -25.94 -35.79
C VAL A 848 23.72 -26.60 -35.60
N LYS A 849 22.71 -26.11 -36.31
CA LYS A 849 21.35 -26.67 -36.29
C LYS A 849 21.41 -28.17 -36.64
N PRO A 850 21.04 -29.09 -35.72
CA PRO A 850 21.08 -30.53 -36.00
C PRO A 850 20.22 -30.90 -37.20
N LYS A 851 20.63 -31.91 -37.97
CA LYS A 851 19.88 -32.37 -39.16
C LYS A 851 18.52 -32.91 -38.71
N GLY A 852 17.44 -32.30 -39.21
CA GLY A 852 16.06 -32.58 -38.79
C GLY A 852 15.48 -31.56 -37.80
N ALA A 853 16.28 -30.66 -37.21
CA ALA A 853 15.78 -29.50 -36.48
C ALA A 853 15.50 -28.34 -37.43
N GLU A 854 14.36 -27.68 -37.29
CA GLU A 854 14.01 -26.43 -37.95
C GLU A 854 14.56 -25.21 -37.21
N TYR A 855 14.63 -25.27 -35.88
CA TYR A 855 15.18 -24.21 -35.02
C TYR A 855 16.02 -24.78 -33.87
N ILE A 856 16.80 -23.92 -33.21
CA ILE A 856 17.44 -24.25 -31.94
C ILE A 856 16.71 -23.46 -30.86
N TYR A 857 16.10 -24.13 -29.90
CA TYR A 857 15.26 -23.47 -28.91
C TYR A 857 16.10 -22.58 -27.97
N PRO A 858 15.67 -21.34 -27.64
CA PRO A 858 14.38 -20.73 -27.95
C PRO A 858 14.38 -19.81 -29.19
N PHE A 859 15.35 -19.87 -30.09
CA PHE A 859 15.46 -18.93 -31.21
C PHE A 859 14.32 -19.11 -32.23
N GLY A 860 13.57 -18.04 -32.52
CA GLY A 860 12.44 -18.07 -33.44
C GLY A 860 11.16 -18.65 -32.82
N ILE A 861 11.01 -18.59 -31.50
CA ILE A 861 9.88 -19.17 -30.76
C ILE A 861 8.50 -18.71 -31.27
N GLU A 862 8.39 -17.51 -31.83
CA GLU A 862 7.15 -16.98 -32.42
C GLU A 862 6.75 -17.70 -33.73
N ASP A 863 7.73 -18.31 -34.42
CA ASP A 863 7.53 -18.99 -35.71
C ASP A 863 7.19 -20.49 -35.54
N TYR A 864 7.15 -21.01 -34.31
CA TYR A 864 6.89 -22.43 -34.07
C TYR A 864 5.42 -22.77 -34.34
N SER A 865 5.21 -23.80 -35.15
CA SER A 865 3.90 -24.30 -35.54
C SER A 865 3.81 -25.83 -35.36
N ALA A 866 2.62 -26.38 -35.57
CA ALA A 866 2.38 -27.81 -35.44
C ALA A 866 3.38 -28.63 -36.26
N GLY A 867 4.10 -29.54 -35.60
CA GLY A 867 5.11 -30.38 -36.24
C GLY A 867 6.52 -29.76 -36.31
N THR A 868 6.71 -28.49 -35.95
CA THR A 868 8.03 -27.84 -35.92
C THR A 868 8.99 -28.62 -35.04
N VAL A 869 10.16 -28.97 -35.57
CA VAL A 869 11.20 -29.65 -34.80
C VAL A 869 12.22 -28.66 -34.27
N VAL A 870 12.44 -28.63 -32.96
CA VAL A 870 13.47 -27.78 -32.34
C VAL A 870 14.54 -28.63 -31.68
N ALA A 871 15.77 -28.12 -31.65
CA ALA A 871 16.86 -28.74 -30.92
C ALA A 871 17.08 -28.03 -29.56
N ILE A 872 17.18 -28.80 -28.48
CA ILE A 872 17.83 -28.38 -27.23
C ILE A 872 19.07 -29.26 -27.07
N GLY A 873 20.26 -28.70 -27.33
CA GLY A 873 21.47 -29.52 -27.48
C GLY A 873 21.39 -30.38 -28.76
N GLN A 874 21.54 -31.70 -28.64
CA GLN A 874 21.39 -32.65 -29.77
C GLN A 874 20.02 -33.36 -29.81
N GLU A 875 19.18 -33.12 -28.82
CA GLU A 875 17.88 -33.78 -28.74
C GLU A 875 16.85 -33.01 -29.56
N LEU A 876 16.15 -33.73 -30.43
CA LEU A 876 15.10 -33.19 -31.27
C LEU A 876 13.76 -33.33 -30.57
N TYR A 877 13.02 -32.23 -30.53
CA TYR A 877 11.69 -32.17 -29.98
C TYR A 877 10.75 -31.69 -31.06
N ARG A 878 9.76 -32.51 -31.40
CA ARG A 878 8.72 -32.15 -32.35
C ARG A 878 7.56 -31.54 -31.60
N CYS A 879 7.18 -30.32 -31.97
CA CYS A 879 5.95 -29.71 -31.54
C CYS A 879 4.78 -30.62 -31.95
N LYS A 880 3.93 -31.02 -31.00
CA LYS A 880 2.82 -31.95 -31.27
C LYS A 880 1.90 -31.40 -32.34
N VAL A 881 1.20 -32.28 -33.05
CA VAL A 881 0.20 -31.91 -34.06
C VAL A 881 -1.18 -31.93 -33.43
N GLY A 882 -1.96 -30.86 -33.62
CA GLY A 882 -3.27 -30.69 -32.98
C GLY A 882 -3.34 -29.40 -32.16
N PRO A 883 -4.38 -29.24 -31.32
CA PRO A 883 -4.54 -28.08 -30.44
C PRO A 883 -3.32 -27.83 -29.54
N GLU A 884 -2.56 -28.86 -29.19
CA GLU A 884 -1.38 -28.79 -28.32
C GLU A 884 -0.18 -28.09 -28.98
N SER A 885 -0.14 -28.03 -30.32
CA SER A 885 0.91 -27.33 -31.08
C SER A 885 1.05 -25.87 -30.70
N SER A 886 -0.05 -25.29 -30.27
CA SER A 886 -0.16 -23.91 -29.93
C SER A 886 0.65 -23.53 -28.68
N LEU A 887 0.97 -24.53 -27.84
CA LEU A 887 1.75 -24.36 -26.61
C LEU A 887 3.26 -24.22 -26.89
N CYS A 888 3.73 -24.66 -28.07
CA CYS A 888 5.16 -24.72 -28.39
C CYS A 888 5.84 -23.34 -28.45
N ASN A 889 5.10 -22.27 -28.70
CA ASN A 889 5.62 -20.91 -28.69
C ASN A 889 5.58 -20.23 -27.31
N SER A 890 5.27 -20.97 -26.25
CA SER A 890 5.28 -20.48 -24.87
C SER A 890 6.49 -21.03 -24.12
N GLU A 891 7.25 -20.15 -23.46
CA GLU A 891 8.43 -20.57 -22.68
C GLU A 891 8.09 -21.48 -21.50
N ALA A 892 6.88 -21.36 -20.94
CA ALA A 892 6.36 -22.24 -19.89
C ALA A 892 6.38 -23.73 -20.32
N TYR A 893 6.32 -23.96 -21.63
CA TYR A 893 6.29 -25.26 -22.27
C TYR A 893 7.62 -25.67 -22.87
N LYS A 894 8.75 -25.10 -22.42
CA LYS A 894 10.08 -25.54 -22.85
C LYS A 894 10.15 -27.08 -22.95
N PRO A 895 10.71 -27.66 -24.03
CA PRO A 895 10.69 -29.11 -24.24
C PRO A 895 11.23 -29.97 -23.07
N THR A 896 12.18 -29.45 -22.30
CA THR A 896 12.75 -30.11 -21.11
C THR A 896 12.18 -29.59 -19.78
N GLY A 897 11.17 -28.72 -19.83
CA GLY A 897 10.53 -28.10 -18.68
C GLY A 897 9.44 -28.97 -18.07
N LYS A 898 8.90 -28.52 -16.93
CA LYS A 898 7.87 -29.22 -16.14
C LYS A 898 6.64 -29.65 -16.97
N TYR A 899 6.25 -28.84 -17.96
CA TYR A 899 5.11 -29.09 -18.87
C TYR A 899 5.55 -29.47 -20.29
N GLY A 900 6.84 -29.72 -20.51
CA GLY A 900 7.42 -29.89 -21.85
C GLY A 900 6.81 -31.05 -22.64
N THR A 901 6.43 -32.13 -21.95
CA THR A 901 5.82 -33.32 -22.58
C THR A 901 4.44 -33.07 -23.18
N ASP A 902 3.77 -31.97 -22.83
CA ASP A 902 2.44 -31.65 -23.34
C ASP A 902 2.48 -30.95 -24.69
N ALA A 903 3.44 -30.07 -24.90
CA ALA A 903 3.67 -29.37 -26.16
C ALA A 903 4.62 -30.14 -27.10
N TRP A 904 5.54 -30.92 -26.55
CA TRP A 904 6.64 -31.52 -27.30
C TRP A 904 6.65 -33.04 -27.19
N THR A 905 6.89 -33.69 -28.32
CA THR A 905 7.27 -35.09 -28.37
C THR A 905 8.75 -35.16 -28.67
N LYS A 906 9.53 -35.74 -27.75
CA LYS A 906 10.92 -36.06 -28.05
C LYS A 906 10.94 -37.04 -29.22
N ILE A 907 11.62 -36.67 -30.29
CA ILE A 907 11.74 -37.51 -31.48
C ILE A 907 13.17 -38.00 -31.61
N ASP A 908 13.31 -39.27 -31.97
CA ASP A 908 14.61 -39.85 -32.26
C ASP A 908 15.16 -39.20 -33.54
N SER A 909 16.36 -38.66 -33.44
CA SER A 909 17.12 -38.16 -34.59
C SER A 909 17.51 -39.33 -35.48
N LYS A 910 16.68 -39.64 -36.49
CA LYS A 910 17.03 -40.54 -37.59
C LYS A 910 17.60 -39.77 -38.77
#